data_AF-M3AKD0-F1
#
_entry.id   AF-M3AKD0-F1
#
_cell.length_a   1.000
_cell.length_b   1.000
_cell.length_c   1.000
_cell.angle_alpha   90.00
_cell.angle_beta   90.00
_cell.angle_gamma   90.00
#
_symmetry.space_group_name_H-M   'P 1'
#
loop_
_entity.id
_entity.type
_entity.pdbx_description
1 polymer ?
#
loop_
_entity_poly.entity_id
_entity_poly.type
_entity_poly.pdbx_seq_one_letter_code
_entity_poly.pdbx_strand_id
1 'polypeptide(L)'
;MPITFDTKIHAYTGCSTGWRDILHTTIPPNHNQSIGPDPCNAFVFLDNAIINAATSRALKRRWVRQARKQFRDRSRQLQLSKEKLPYTIAMAGDGVSSAGEKLHGVSKLDNRTVPPLGMTGPQFVENATQVIKEIEQYYSTISDRPVLPSIKPGYLAKLLPDSPPQEGQPWPEIQKDIERTIMPGITHWQHPKFMAFFSASSTYPGILGEMWSAALTAPAFNWICSPAVTELETIVLDWMAQVLALPPAFHSKGTGGGVIQGSASEAVVTVMIAARERYVRRQIEREGITDAEKIEDRSCEIRGKLVALASDQTHSSSQKAATIAGTRFRSIATTHQDAYALRGPQLLQKLQELQSQGLKPYYLTLSIGSTGVCAIDDFPSIQKVASLYPDLWIHVDAAYAGAALILPENQSLSHNLSFVDSFNFNMHKWLLTNFDASILYIQTRRHLTEALSITPAYLRNEFTEKGLVTDYRDWQIPLGRRFRALKIWFVVRTYGVKGLQEHLRHHVKMGEIFAEWVRSRRDIFRIVAPPRFALTVLTVNAPPPPPPLHRSRKRIVRAGDEADEDDDDEILKAGNDLTKEVFTIIDGKKEFFLTSTLVGGVYAIRVVSSNPLAEEKYVREVFDELVRTTEENCGIIACMPSLLESLITAWCHAILPFDLVIS
;
A
#
# COMPACT_ATOMS: atom_id res chain seq x y z
N MET A 1 -60.56 21.06 -29.88
CA MET A 1 -60.42 19.91 -30.81
C MET A 1 -59.66 20.39 -32.03
N PRO A 2 -58.61 19.69 -32.52
CA PRO A 2 -57.69 20.23 -33.52
C PRO A 2 -58.03 19.86 -34.98
N ILE A 3 -57.82 20.82 -35.87
CA ILE A 3 -57.96 20.86 -37.34
C ILE A 3 -56.95 21.95 -37.78
N THR A 4 -56.03 21.85 -38.75
CA THR A 4 -55.70 20.86 -39.81
C THR A 4 -54.34 21.18 -40.48
N PHE A 5 -53.75 20.21 -41.23
CA PHE A 5 -52.83 20.34 -42.41
C PHE A 5 -51.48 21.10 -42.27
N ASP A 6 -50.36 20.79 -42.95
CA ASP A 6 -49.82 19.57 -43.60
C ASP A 6 -48.25 19.67 -43.47
N THR A 7 -47.26 19.21 -44.26
CA THR A 7 -47.12 18.65 -45.63
C THR A 7 -45.85 17.78 -45.77
N LYS A 8 -46.00 16.54 -46.27
CA LYS A 8 -45.06 15.62 -47.00
C LYS A 8 -43.58 15.44 -46.52
N ILE A 9 -42.99 14.25 -46.31
CA ILE A 9 -43.02 12.92 -47.00
C ILE A 9 -42.16 12.93 -48.30
N HIS A 10 -41.31 11.97 -48.69
CA HIS A 10 -40.95 10.55 -48.35
C HIS A 10 -39.38 10.45 -48.25
N ALA A 11 -38.63 9.37 -47.96
CA ALA A 11 -38.74 8.01 -47.35
C ALA A 11 -37.29 7.43 -47.25
N TYR A 12 -36.92 6.14 -47.16
CA TYR A 12 -37.56 4.80 -47.06
C TYR A 12 -36.59 3.83 -46.34
N THR A 13 -37.04 2.63 -45.96
CA THR A 13 -36.26 1.51 -45.35
C THR A 13 -36.24 0.26 -46.25
N GLY A 14 -35.36 -0.74 -46.02
CA GLY A 14 -35.28 -1.93 -46.91
C GLY A 14 -34.42 -3.15 -46.52
N CYS A 15 -34.89 -3.95 -45.55
CA CYS A 15 -34.72 -5.42 -45.44
C CYS A 15 -33.31 -6.08 -45.38
N SER A 16 -33.28 -7.43 -45.37
CA SER A 16 -32.14 -8.25 -44.88
C SER A 16 -31.95 -9.62 -45.58
N THR A 17 -30.72 -10.15 -45.49
CA THR A 17 -30.29 -11.58 -45.59
C THR A 17 -30.49 -12.38 -46.88
N GLY A 18 -29.39 -12.98 -47.39
CA GLY A 18 -29.32 -14.01 -48.44
C GLY A 18 -27.88 -14.10 -48.99
N TRP A 19 -27.02 -15.02 -48.52
CA TRP A 19 -26.86 -16.44 -48.88
C TRP A 19 -26.37 -16.73 -50.33
N ARG A 20 -25.08 -17.13 -50.40
CA ARG A 20 -24.43 -18.11 -51.29
C ARG A 20 -24.35 -17.93 -52.83
N ASP A 21 -23.11 -18.13 -53.28
CA ASP A 21 -22.63 -18.95 -54.40
C ASP A 21 -23.07 -18.66 -55.85
N ILE A 22 -22.08 -18.31 -56.67
CA ILE A 22 -21.96 -18.75 -58.07
C ILE A 22 -20.58 -19.41 -58.21
N LEU A 23 -20.53 -20.59 -58.84
CA LEU A 23 -19.32 -21.41 -59.01
C LEU A 23 -19.30 -22.07 -60.40
N HIS A 24 -18.18 -22.75 -60.71
CA HIS A 24 -17.81 -23.35 -62.01
C HIS A 24 -17.37 -22.33 -63.07
N THR A 25 -16.26 -22.50 -63.80
CA THR A 25 -15.21 -23.56 -63.85
C THR A 25 -13.90 -22.88 -64.36
N THR A 26 -12.67 -23.40 -64.25
CA THR A 26 -12.15 -24.79 -64.38
C THR A 26 -10.70 -24.90 -63.84
N ILE A 27 -10.12 -26.12 -63.85
CA ILE A 27 -8.67 -26.49 -63.78
C ILE A 27 -8.06 -26.63 -62.35
N PRO A 28 -7.13 -27.61 -62.11
CA PRO A 28 -7.09 -28.37 -60.85
C PRO A 28 -5.79 -28.22 -60.00
N PRO A 29 -5.74 -28.75 -58.76
CA PRO A 29 -4.61 -28.58 -57.82
C PRO A 29 -3.56 -29.70 -57.84
N ASN A 30 -2.34 -29.43 -57.34
CA ASN A 30 -1.54 -30.43 -56.60
C ASN A 30 -0.31 -29.88 -55.82
N HIS A 31 0.07 -30.64 -54.80
CA HIS A 31 1.35 -30.70 -54.05
C HIS A 31 1.93 -29.54 -53.20
N ASN A 32 2.24 -29.93 -51.96
CA ASN A 32 3.30 -29.51 -51.02
C ASN A 32 4.44 -28.59 -51.55
N GLN A 33 4.79 -27.57 -50.77
CA GLN A 33 6.02 -27.57 -49.95
C GLN A 33 6.02 -26.44 -48.89
N SER A 34 7.11 -26.35 -48.11
CA SER A 34 7.25 -25.57 -46.86
C SER A 34 8.06 -24.27 -47.01
N ILE A 35 8.30 -23.58 -45.87
CA ILE A 35 9.20 -22.43 -45.63
C ILE A 35 8.49 -21.04 -45.62
N GLY A 36 8.88 -20.16 -44.68
CA GLY A 36 8.40 -18.78 -44.51
C GLY A 36 9.23 -17.74 -45.31
N PRO A 37 9.40 -16.45 -44.88
CA PRO A 37 9.39 -15.96 -43.48
C PRO A 37 8.78 -14.55 -43.23
N ASP A 38 8.95 -14.07 -41.98
CA ASP A 38 9.11 -12.68 -41.46
C ASP A 38 8.26 -11.48 -41.97
N PRO A 39 7.50 -10.78 -41.09
CA PRO A 39 6.69 -9.60 -41.45
C PRO A 39 7.39 -8.25 -41.17
N CYS A 40 8.16 -7.73 -42.13
CA CYS A 40 8.80 -6.40 -42.03
C CYS A 40 8.45 -5.49 -43.23
N ASN A 41 7.25 -4.89 -43.24
CA ASN A 41 6.88 -3.59 -43.89
C ASN A 41 5.34 -3.41 -43.97
N ALA A 42 4.72 -2.60 -43.09
CA ALA A 42 3.27 -2.37 -43.13
C ALA A 42 2.76 -1.06 -42.47
N PHE A 43 3.42 0.09 -42.66
CA PHE A 43 2.94 1.38 -42.09
C PHE A 43 3.20 2.64 -42.95
N VAL A 44 2.60 2.73 -44.15
CA VAL A 44 2.49 4.01 -44.90
C VAL A 44 1.15 4.08 -45.67
N PHE A 45 0.00 4.19 -44.98
CA PHE A 45 -1.29 4.39 -45.67
C PHE A 45 -2.45 5.00 -44.84
N LEU A 46 -2.25 6.11 -44.09
CA LEU A 46 -3.40 6.81 -43.46
C LEU A 46 -3.32 8.34 -43.25
N ASP A 47 -2.59 9.09 -44.09
CA ASP A 47 -2.45 10.56 -43.92
C ASP A 47 -3.18 11.44 -44.98
N ASN A 48 -3.61 10.88 -46.11
CA ASN A 48 -4.16 11.69 -47.22
C ASN A 48 -5.66 12.07 -47.09
N ALA A 49 -6.31 11.72 -45.97
CA ALA A 49 -7.76 11.91 -45.80
C ALA A 49 -8.17 13.31 -45.32
N ILE A 50 -7.30 14.06 -44.63
CA ILE A 50 -7.69 15.25 -43.84
C ILE A 50 -7.12 16.57 -44.41
N ILE A 51 -7.05 16.73 -45.74
CA ILE A 51 -6.68 18.01 -46.40
C ILE A 51 -7.64 18.41 -47.55
N ASN A 52 -8.95 18.16 -47.38
CA ASN A 52 -9.99 18.61 -48.31
C ASN A 52 -11.17 19.32 -47.63
N ALA A 53 -10.88 20.40 -46.90
CA ALA A 53 -11.86 21.42 -46.52
C ALA A 53 -11.33 22.84 -46.81
N ALA A 54 -12.19 23.67 -47.42
CA ALA A 54 -12.16 25.14 -47.51
C ALA A 54 -10.81 25.91 -47.33
N THR A 55 -9.88 25.83 -48.30
CA THR A 55 -8.83 26.86 -48.48
C THR A 55 -8.59 27.17 -49.96
N SER A 56 -8.40 28.45 -50.30
CA SER A 56 -8.31 28.90 -51.70
C SER A 56 -7.01 28.47 -52.40
N ARG A 57 -7.04 28.33 -53.73
CA ARG A 57 -5.86 28.00 -54.55
C ARG A 57 -4.70 29.00 -54.37
N ALA A 58 -4.99 30.24 -53.98
CA ALA A 58 -3.97 31.26 -53.68
C ALA A 58 -3.19 30.95 -52.38
N LEU A 59 -3.89 30.52 -51.31
CA LEU A 59 -3.27 30.12 -50.05
C LEU A 59 -2.34 28.91 -50.24
N LYS A 60 -2.82 27.84 -50.91
CA LYS A 60 -1.98 26.67 -51.23
C LYS A 60 -0.72 27.06 -52.04
N ARG A 61 -0.83 27.99 -53.01
CA ARG A 61 0.33 28.52 -53.76
C ARG A 61 1.29 29.36 -52.91
N ARG A 62 0.80 30.15 -51.94
CA ARG A 62 1.63 30.93 -51.01
C ARG A 62 2.42 30.02 -50.07
N TRP A 63 1.74 29.02 -49.50
CA TRP A 63 2.35 28.03 -48.60
C TRP A 63 3.45 27.20 -49.29
N VAL A 64 3.18 26.67 -50.49
CA VAL A 64 4.18 25.92 -51.27
C VAL A 64 5.40 26.78 -51.64
N ARG A 65 5.22 28.08 -51.93
CA ARG A 65 6.35 29.00 -52.14
C ARG A 65 7.16 29.23 -50.86
N GLN A 66 6.51 29.33 -49.71
CA GLN A 66 7.14 29.57 -48.41
C GLN A 66 7.93 28.34 -47.92
N ALA A 67 7.35 27.14 -48.04
CA ALA A 67 8.05 25.88 -47.78
C ALA A 67 9.25 25.67 -48.73
N ARG A 68 9.09 25.94 -50.04
CA ARG A 68 10.20 25.93 -51.02
C ARG A 68 11.22 27.06 -50.84
N LYS A 69 10.98 28.01 -49.94
CA LYS A 69 12.00 28.97 -49.49
C LYS A 69 12.73 28.39 -48.28
N GLN A 70 12.03 28.05 -47.20
CA GLN A 70 12.63 27.46 -45.99
C GLN A 70 13.48 26.22 -46.28
N PHE A 71 13.06 25.34 -47.21
CA PHE A 71 13.84 24.17 -47.59
C PHE A 71 15.16 24.54 -48.29
N ARG A 72 15.15 25.57 -49.17
CA ARG A 72 16.37 26.08 -49.82
C ARG A 72 17.27 26.82 -48.83
N ASP A 73 16.69 27.61 -47.92
CA ASP A 73 17.46 28.32 -46.90
C ASP A 73 18.15 27.32 -45.94
N ARG A 74 17.47 26.23 -45.54
CA ARG A 74 18.08 25.10 -44.79
C ARG A 74 19.14 24.36 -45.60
N SER A 75 18.88 24.00 -46.88
CA SER A 75 19.92 23.38 -47.73
C SER A 75 21.15 24.27 -47.87
N ARG A 76 20.98 25.58 -47.98
CA ARG A 76 22.09 26.54 -48.09
C ARG A 76 22.88 26.66 -46.79
N GLN A 77 22.22 26.64 -45.63
CA GLN A 77 22.90 26.51 -44.33
C GLN A 77 23.67 25.19 -44.22
N LEU A 78 23.09 24.07 -44.66
CA LEU A 78 23.74 22.74 -44.67
C LEU A 78 24.88 22.58 -45.70
N GLN A 79 24.96 23.46 -46.70
CA GLN A 79 26.11 23.56 -47.60
C GLN A 79 27.19 24.46 -46.99
N LEU A 80 26.83 25.65 -46.47
CA LEU A 80 27.75 26.56 -45.80
C LEU A 80 28.40 25.94 -44.54
N SER A 81 27.73 25.01 -43.86
CA SER A 81 28.30 24.25 -42.74
C SER A 81 29.26 23.13 -43.18
N LYS A 82 29.37 22.82 -44.48
CA LYS A 82 30.30 21.81 -45.02
C LYS A 82 31.60 22.41 -45.57
N GLU A 83 31.66 23.72 -45.80
CA GLU A 83 32.85 24.40 -46.34
C GLU A 83 33.91 24.77 -45.27
N LYS A 84 33.74 24.31 -44.02
CA LYS A 84 34.69 24.54 -42.91
C LYS A 84 34.96 23.30 -42.05
N LEU A 85 35.64 22.30 -42.61
CA LEU A 85 36.40 21.28 -41.85
C LEU A 85 37.38 20.55 -42.79
N PRO A 86 38.71 20.67 -42.63
CA PRO A 86 39.68 20.12 -43.57
C PRO A 86 40.19 18.73 -43.14
N TYR A 87 39.55 17.65 -43.59
CA TYR A 87 40.12 16.31 -43.54
C TYR A 87 39.89 15.53 -44.84
N THR A 88 40.98 15.34 -45.59
CA THR A 88 41.01 14.57 -46.83
C THR A 88 41.01 13.08 -46.53
N ILE A 89 40.00 12.34 -46.99
CA ILE A 89 40.06 10.88 -47.09
C ILE A 89 40.38 10.55 -48.56
N ALA A 90 41.55 9.95 -48.79
CA ALA A 90 41.92 9.45 -50.11
C ALA A 90 41.16 8.15 -50.40
N MET A 91 40.45 8.09 -51.52
CA MET A 91 39.80 6.88 -52.02
C MET A 91 40.83 6.02 -52.77
N ALA A 92 41.02 4.77 -52.36
CA ALA A 92 41.84 3.79 -53.08
C ALA A 92 41.42 2.35 -52.74
N GLY A 93 41.32 1.49 -53.76
CA GLY A 93 41.29 0.04 -53.62
C GLY A 93 39.90 -0.61 -53.59
N ASP A 94 39.54 -1.28 -54.68
CA ASP A 94 38.41 -2.22 -54.75
C ASP A 94 38.62 -3.43 -53.82
N GLY A 95 37.53 -3.98 -53.26
CA GLY A 95 37.61 -5.18 -52.43
C GLY A 95 36.29 -5.61 -51.81
N VAL A 96 35.48 -6.39 -52.53
CA VAL A 96 34.31 -7.06 -51.95
C VAL A 96 34.77 -8.31 -51.21
N SER A 97 34.57 -8.36 -49.88
CA SER A 97 34.58 -9.60 -49.12
C SER A 97 33.63 -9.51 -47.92
N SER A 98 33.18 -10.67 -47.45
CA SER A 98 32.08 -10.80 -46.49
C SER A 98 32.57 -11.19 -45.08
N ALA A 99 32.21 -10.39 -44.08
CA ALA A 99 32.04 -10.86 -42.70
C ALA A 99 31.12 -9.89 -41.92
N GLY A 100 30.26 -10.44 -41.07
CA GLY A 100 29.52 -9.65 -40.08
C GLY A 100 30.39 -9.43 -38.83
N GLU A 101 31.29 -8.44 -38.86
CA GLU A 101 32.05 -8.07 -37.66
C GLU A 101 31.11 -7.52 -36.58
N LYS A 102 31.00 -8.26 -35.46
CA LYS A 102 30.39 -7.72 -34.24
C LYS A 102 31.28 -6.60 -33.73
N LEU A 103 30.69 -5.42 -33.48
CA LEU A 103 31.37 -4.27 -32.90
C LEU A 103 31.80 -4.54 -31.45
N HIS A 104 32.93 -5.22 -31.28
CA HIS A 104 33.64 -5.45 -30.03
C HIS A 104 34.91 -4.57 -29.92
N GLY A 105 34.87 -3.37 -30.52
CA GLY A 105 35.95 -2.40 -30.44
C GLY A 105 35.91 -1.61 -29.14
N VAL A 106 36.94 -1.76 -28.31
CA VAL A 106 37.23 -0.78 -27.24
C VAL A 106 37.61 0.54 -27.90
N SER A 107 37.01 1.65 -27.46
CA SER A 107 37.31 2.97 -28.01
C SER A 107 38.74 3.37 -27.67
N LYS A 108 39.55 3.74 -28.69
CA LYS A 108 40.92 4.26 -28.50
C LYS A 108 41.00 5.61 -27.76
N LEU A 109 39.84 6.21 -27.43
CA LEU A 109 39.72 7.42 -26.62
C LEU A 109 39.21 7.13 -25.20
N ASP A 110 38.69 5.92 -24.93
CA ASP A 110 38.17 5.52 -23.62
C ASP A 110 39.25 4.75 -22.85
N ASN A 111 40.14 5.50 -22.17
CA ASN A 111 41.18 4.94 -21.30
C ASN A 111 40.62 4.35 -19.99
N ARG A 112 39.45 3.70 -20.04
CA ARG A 112 38.85 2.99 -18.92
C ARG A 112 39.72 1.78 -18.57
N THR A 113 40.48 1.92 -17.49
CA THR A 113 41.18 0.80 -16.82
C THR A 113 40.22 -0.21 -16.19
N VAL A 114 38.91 0.08 -16.22
CA VAL A 114 37.83 -0.66 -15.57
C VAL A 114 36.69 -0.89 -16.59
N PRO A 115 36.30 -2.14 -16.88
CA PRO A 115 35.14 -2.45 -17.73
C PRO A 115 33.82 -1.89 -17.16
N PRO A 116 32.67 -1.99 -17.87
CA PRO A 116 31.35 -1.91 -17.25
C PRO A 116 31.16 -3.11 -16.28
N LEU A 117 31.70 -2.99 -15.07
CA LEU A 117 31.77 -4.06 -14.07
C LEU A 117 30.39 -4.57 -13.63
N GLY A 118 30.34 -5.84 -13.24
CA GLY A 118 29.27 -6.44 -12.44
C GLY A 118 27.93 -6.69 -13.13
N MET A 119 27.63 -6.06 -14.27
CA MET A 119 26.34 -6.25 -14.96
C MET A 119 26.24 -7.56 -15.75
N THR A 120 27.36 -8.14 -16.19
CA THR A 120 27.42 -9.39 -16.95
C THR A 120 28.72 -10.17 -16.67
N GLY A 121 28.81 -11.41 -17.15
CA GLY A 121 30.02 -12.24 -17.09
C GLY A 121 30.06 -13.25 -15.92
N PRO A 122 31.09 -14.10 -15.86
CA PRO A 122 31.14 -15.23 -14.91
C PRO A 122 31.02 -14.82 -13.44
N GLN A 123 31.69 -13.74 -13.03
CA GLN A 123 31.66 -13.23 -11.65
C GLN A 123 30.24 -12.87 -11.18
N PHE A 124 29.40 -12.30 -12.05
CA PHE A 124 28.00 -12.03 -11.73
C PHE A 124 27.22 -13.33 -11.54
N VAL A 125 27.38 -14.29 -12.45
CA VAL A 125 26.69 -15.59 -12.40
C VAL A 125 27.09 -16.37 -11.14
N GLU A 126 28.37 -16.43 -10.81
CA GLU A 126 28.91 -17.12 -9.64
C GLU A 126 28.39 -16.50 -8.33
N ASN A 127 28.61 -15.19 -8.14
CA ASN A 127 28.19 -14.49 -6.92
C ASN A 127 26.67 -14.50 -6.74
N ALA A 128 25.89 -14.24 -7.80
CA ALA A 128 24.43 -14.30 -7.72
C ALA A 128 23.92 -15.72 -7.44
N THR A 129 24.54 -16.76 -8.01
CA THR A 129 24.19 -18.15 -7.72
C THR A 129 24.46 -18.49 -6.25
N GLN A 130 25.55 -17.99 -5.67
CA GLN A 130 25.86 -18.20 -4.26
C GLN A 130 24.88 -17.45 -3.34
N VAL A 131 24.55 -16.20 -3.65
CA VAL A 131 23.52 -15.43 -2.92
C VAL A 131 22.14 -16.10 -2.96
N ILE A 132 21.76 -16.70 -4.10
CA ILE A 132 20.49 -17.45 -4.21
C ILE A 132 20.47 -18.66 -3.26
N LYS A 133 21.58 -19.40 -3.11
CA LYS A 133 21.69 -20.51 -2.15
C LYS A 133 21.62 -20.03 -0.70
N GLU A 134 22.30 -18.93 -0.38
CA GLU A 134 22.30 -18.35 0.97
C GLU A 134 20.91 -17.81 1.36
N ILE A 135 20.17 -17.26 0.40
CA ILE A 135 18.76 -16.87 0.59
C ILE A 135 17.85 -18.10 0.76
N GLU A 136 18.04 -19.16 -0.03
CA GLU A 136 17.28 -20.40 0.13
C GLU A 136 17.51 -21.01 1.52
N GLN A 137 18.77 -21.23 1.89
CA GLN A 137 19.16 -21.73 3.21
C GLN A 137 18.61 -20.86 4.34
N TYR A 138 18.66 -19.53 4.20
CA TYR A 138 18.07 -18.60 5.16
C TYR A 138 16.56 -18.84 5.38
N TYR A 139 15.80 -19.13 4.32
CA TYR A 139 14.37 -19.42 4.42
C TYR A 139 14.09 -20.84 4.92
N SER A 140 14.87 -21.85 4.51
CA SER A 140 14.64 -23.24 4.90
C SER A 140 15.08 -23.57 6.33
N THR A 141 15.99 -22.81 6.93
CA THR A 141 16.36 -22.90 8.36
C THR A 141 15.90 -21.68 9.18
N ILE A 142 14.90 -20.92 8.72
CA ILE A 142 14.52 -19.67 9.40
C ILE A 142 14.01 -19.92 10.83
N SER A 143 13.35 -21.07 11.07
CA SER A 143 12.87 -21.52 12.39
C SER A 143 13.95 -21.68 13.45
N ASP A 144 15.20 -21.80 13.02
CA ASP A 144 16.34 -22.12 13.88
C ASP A 144 17.04 -20.84 14.35
N ARG A 145 16.58 -19.68 13.85
CA ARG A 145 17.06 -18.34 14.19
C ARG A 145 16.09 -17.67 15.17
N PRO A 146 16.57 -16.89 16.15
CA PRO A 146 15.69 -16.20 17.10
C PRO A 146 14.84 -15.15 16.37
N VAL A 147 13.52 -15.09 16.63
CA VAL A 147 12.62 -14.14 15.94
C VAL A 147 13.00 -12.67 16.19
N LEU A 148 13.51 -12.37 17.39
CA LEU A 148 14.01 -11.07 17.80
C LEU A 148 15.53 -11.12 18.06
N PRO A 149 16.29 -10.10 17.63
CA PRO A 149 17.74 -10.07 17.85
C PRO A 149 18.09 -9.77 19.31
N SER A 150 19.23 -10.26 19.77
CA SER A 150 19.75 -10.05 21.13
C SER A 150 20.97 -9.14 21.17
N ILE A 151 20.83 -8.00 20.48
CA ILE A 151 21.80 -6.90 20.44
C ILE A 151 21.33 -5.69 21.24
N LYS A 152 22.23 -4.71 21.44
CA LYS A 152 21.92 -3.39 22.01
C LYS A 152 22.03 -2.30 20.92
N PRO A 153 21.35 -1.15 21.05
CA PRO A 153 21.53 -0.02 20.12
C PRO A 153 23.02 0.31 19.92
N GLY A 154 23.39 0.58 18.66
CA GLY A 154 24.79 0.84 18.29
C GLY A 154 25.71 -0.37 18.23
N TYR A 155 25.19 -1.61 18.15
CA TYR A 155 26.04 -2.81 17.98
C TYR A 155 26.82 -2.80 16.64
N LEU A 156 26.15 -2.49 15.52
CA LEU A 156 26.71 -2.64 14.17
C LEU A 156 27.93 -1.74 13.92
N ALA A 157 27.92 -0.52 14.46
CA ALA A 157 29.04 0.41 14.39
C ALA A 157 30.31 -0.09 15.10
N LYS A 158 30.21 -1.14 15.92
CA LYS A 158 31.36 -1.80 16.59
C LYS A 158 31.87 -3.03 15.83
N LEU A 159 31.21 -3.39 14.72
CA LEU A 159 31.51 -4.55 13.88
C LEU A 159 31.94 -4.16 12.45
N LEU A 160 31.87 -2.86 12.12
CA LEU A 160 32.25 -2.26 10.85
C LEU A 160 33.36 -1.21 11.08
N PRO A 161 34.17 -0.85 10.07
CA PRO A 161 35.10 0.27 10.15
C PRO A 161 34.38 1.63 10.29
N ASP A 162 35.02 2.60 10.96
CA ASP A 162 34.50 3.98 11.12
C ASP A 162 34.45 4.79 9.80
N SER A 163 35.04 4.27 8.72
CA SER A 163 35.15 4.94 7.42
C SER A 163 35.05 3.96 6.24
N PRO A 164 34.59 4.41 5.06
CA PRO A 164 34.55 3.55 3.87
C PRO A 164 35.97 3.19 3.39
N PRO A 165 36.17 1.97 2.84
CA PRO A 165 37.46 1.56 2.31
C PRO A 165 37.85 2.43 1.10
N GLN A 166 39.15 2.74 0.98
CA GLN A 166 39.68 3.48 -0.17
C GLN A 166 39.78 2.61 -1.44
N GLU A 167 40.02 1.31 -1.25
CA GLU A 167 40.15 0.31 -2.31
C GLU A 167 38.96 -0.67 -2.30
N GLY A 168 38.64 -1.25 -3.45
CA GLY A 168 37.55 -2.21 -3.59
C GLY A 168 37.84 -3.54 -2.90
N GLN A 169 37.00 -3.95 -1.94
CA GLN A 169 37.12 -5.24 -1.27
C GLN A 169 36.62 -6.41 -2.15
N PRO A 170 37.24 -7.61 -2.05
CA PRO A 170 36.79 -8.79 -2.78
C PRO A 170 35.45 -9.30 -2.23
N TRP A 171 34.58 -9.80 -3.12
CA TRP A 171 33.24 -10.28 -2.76
C TRP A 171 33.21 -11.29 -1.58
N PRO A 172 34.12 -12.27 -1.46
CA PRO A 172 34.16 -13.20 -0.32
C PRO A 172 34.53 -12.58 1.05
N GLU A 173 34.83 -11.29 1.14
CA GLU A 173 34.84 -10.55 2.41
C GLU A 173 33.45 -9.98 2.68
N ILE A 174 32.92 -9.18 1.75
CA ILE A 174 31.60 -8.53 1.82
C ILE A 174 30.49 -9.55 2.13
N GLN A 175 30.56 -10.75 1.54
CA GLN A 175 29.59 -11.82 1.75
C GLN A 175 29.62 -12.38 3.18
N LYS A 176 30.80 -12.51 3.81
CA LYS A 176 30.93 -13.00 5.19
C LYS A 176 30.34 -12.02 6.20
N ASP A 177 30.37 -10.73 5.89
CA ASP A 177 29.82 -9.68 6.74
C ASP A 177 28.29 -9.76 6.85
N ILE A 178 27.60 -10.36 5.87
CA ILE A 178 26.14 -10.58 5.95
C ILE A 178 25.78 -11.42 7.18
N GLU A 179 26.41 -12.59 7.38
CA GLU A 179 26.14 -13.42 8.56
C GLU A 179 26.90 -12.92 9.81
N ARG A 180 28.11 -12.34 9.65
CA ARG A 180 28.92 -11.89 10.80
C ARG A 180 28.39 -10.61 11.46
N THR A 181 27.90 -9.65 10.69
CA THR A 181 27.60 -8.29 11.19
C THR A 181 26.14 -7.89 11.00
N ILE A 182 25.50 -8.27 9.90
CA ILE A 182 24.11 -7.86 9.60
C ILE A 182 23.09 -8.78 10.27
N MET A 183 23.18 -10.09 10.03
CA MET A 183 22.19 -11.09 10.45
C MET A 183 21.89 -11.09 11.97
N PRO A 184 22.87 -10.92 12.89
CA PRO A 184 22.62 -10.90 14.33
C PRO A 184 21.73 -9.74 14.84
N GLY A 185 21.50 -8.72 14.01
CA GLY A 185 20.58 -7.61 14.30
C GLY A 185 19.28 -7.61 13.49
N ILE A 186 18.99 -8.67 12.74
CA ILE A 186 17.74 -8.82 12.00
C ILE A 186 16.62 -9.26 12.95
N THR A 187 15.48 -8.57 12.91
CA THR A 187 14.19 -9.14 13.35
C THR A 187 13.65 -9.97 12.20
N HIS A 188 13.41 -11.26 12.42
CA HIS A 188 13.06 -12.17 11.33
C HIS A 188 11.55 -12.11 11.03
N TRP A 189 11.13 -11.12 10.24
CA TRP A 189 9.72 -10.87 9.85
C TRP A 189 9.02 -12.03 9.12
N GLN A 190 9.75 -13.06 8.70
CA GLN A 190 9.19 -14.27 8.04
C GLN A 190 9.32 -15.52 8.93
N HIS A 191 9.87 -15.39 10.15
CA HIS A 191 9.95 -16.46 11.13
C HIS A 191 8.54 -16.85 11.60
N PRO A 192 8.18 -18.14 11.74
CA PRO A 192 6.82 -18.55 12.08
C PRO A 192 6.26 -17.97 13.38
N LYS A 193 7.11 -17.79 14.41
CA LYS A 193 6.77 -17.12 15.69
C LYS A 193 6.73 -15.57 15.63
N PHE A 194 6.85 -14.96 14.45
CA PHE A 194 6.56 -13.54 14.24
C PHE A 194 5.04 -13.37 14.07
N MET A 195 4.39 -12.79 15.07
CA MET A 195 2.94 -12.56 15.14
C MET A 195 2.60 -11.10 15.53
N ALA A 196 3.59 -10.21 15.37
CA ALA A 196 3.55 -8.79 15.69
C ALA A 196 2.96 -7.93 14.56
N PHE A 197 2.55 -6.70 14.90
CA PHE A 197 2.11 -5.65 13.95
C PHE A 197 1.07 -6.15 12.94
N PHE A 198 1.50 -6.39 11.70
CA PHE A 198 0.89 -7.28 10.72
C PHE A 198 2.05 -7.92 9.95
N SER A 199 1.79 -9.04 9.27
CA SER A 199 2.77 -9.68 8.37
C SER A 199 3.35 -8.71 7.33
N ALA A 200 4.55 -9.05 6.84
CA ALA A 200 5.20 -8.38 5.71
C ALA A 200 5.53 -9.42 4.62
N SER A 201 4.51 -10.00 3.98
CA SER A 201 4.65 -11.19 3.13
C SER A 201 5.69 -11.06 2.01
N SER A 202 6.59 -12.05 1.90
CA SER A 202 7.55 -12.21 0.81
C SER A 202 7.42 -13.61 0.18
N THR A 203 7.74 -13.73 -1.11
CA THR A 203 7.76 -15.02 -1.84
C THR A 203 8.78 -15.00 -2.98
N TYR A 204 9.20 -16.19 -3.44
CA TYR A 204 10.17 -16.32 -4.53
C TYR A 204 9.76 -15.63 -5.85
N PRO A 205 8.48 -15.60 -6.30
CA PRO A 205 8.10 -14.85 -7.50
C PRO A 205 8.24 -13.35 -7.31
N GLY A 206 7.98 -12.83 -6.10
CA GLY A 206 8.23 -11.43 -5.77
C GLY A 206 9.72 -11.08 -5.84
N ILE A 207 10.56 -11.89 -5.21
CA ILE A 207 12.02 -11.75 -5.22
C ILE A 207 12.57 -11.78 -6.66
N LEU A 208 12.15 -12.74 -7.48
CA LEU A 208 12.54 -12.80 -8.90
C LEU A 208 12.06 -11.57 -9.68
N GLY A 209 10.86 -11.06 -9.38
CA GLY A 209 10.34 -9.81 -9.96
C GLY A 209 11.18 -8.58 -9.58
N GLU A 210 11.71 -8.52 -8.36
CA GLU A 210 12.66 -7.47 -7.96
C GLU A 210 14.03 -7.61 -8.61
N MET A 211 14.54 -8.84 -8.77
CA MET A 211 15.81 -9.08 -9.49
C MET A 211 15.72 -8.52 -10.92
N TRP A 212 14.59 -8.75 -11.60
CA TRP A 212 14.33 -8.12 -12.89
C TRP A 212 14.09 -6.61 -12.81
N SER A 213 13.37 -6.09 -11.80
CA SER A 213 13.22 -4.63 -11.62
C SER A 213 14.54 -3.92 -11.31
N ALA A 214 15.53 -4.61 -10.73
CA ALA A 214 16.87 -4.08 -10.49
C ALA A 214 17.73 -4.13 -11.77
N ALA A 215 17.69 -5.24 -12.50
CA ALA A 215 18.40 -5.39 -13.78
C ALA A 215 17.89 -4.43 -14.87
N LEU A 216 16.57 -4.16 -14.90
CA LEU A 216 15.90 -3.26 -15.85
C LEU A 216 15.74 -1.82 -15.29
N THR A 217 16.57 -1.42 -14.33
CA THR A 217 16.39 -0.16 -13.60
C THR A 217 16.35 1.06 -14.53
N ALA A 218 15.27 1.85 -14.41
CA ALA A 218 15.03 3.03 -15.23
C ALA A 218 14.24 4.08 -14.43
N PRO A 219 14.51 5.39 -14.62
CA PRO A 219 13.67 6.46 -14.08
C PRO A 219 12.39 6.58 -14.93
N ALA A 220 11.45 5.65 -14.76
CA ALA A 220 10.27 5.50 -15.61
C ALA A 220 9.14 6.52 -15.30
N PHE A 221 9.46 7.82 -15.29
CA PHE A 221 8.55 8.90 -14.89
C PHE A 221 7.48 9.23 -15.95
N ASN A 222 7.80 9.06 -17.24
CA ASN A 222 6.86 9.14 -18.36
C ASN A 222 6.68 7.77 -19.01
N TRP A 223 5.56 7.55 -19.72
CA TRP A 223 5.36 6.37 -20.56
C TRP A 223 6.54 6.13 -21.53
N ILE A 224 7.01 7.18 -22.21
CA ILE A 224 8.12 7.08 -23.18
C ILE A 224 9.48 6.70 -22.54
N CYS A 225 9.64 6.83 -21.23
CA CYS A 225 10.86 6.42 -20.52
C CYS A 225 10.96 4.90 -20.36
N SER A 226 9.82 4.19 -20.25
CA SER A 226 9.72 2.74 -20.43
C SER A 226 8.24 2.32 -20.56
N PRO A 227 7.72 2.11 -21.78
CA PRO A 227 6.31 1.79 -22.01
C PRO A 227 5.82 0.59 -21.21
N ALA A 228 6.63 -0.47 -21.14
CA ALA A 228 6.31 -1.70 -20.41
C ALA A 228 6.16 -1.49 -18.89
N VAL A 229 6.86 -0.51 -18.30
CA VAL A 229 6.71 -0.18 -16.87
C VAL A 229 5.34 0.44 -16.59
N THR A 230 4.89 1.35 -17.47
CA THR A 230 3.59 2.04 -17.35
C THR A 230 2.40 1.14 -17.73
N GLU A 231 2.51 0.39 -18.83
CA GLU A 231 1.40 -0.43 -19.33
C GLU A 231 1.17 -1.67 -18.46
N LEU A 232 2.23 -2.35 -18.02
CA LEU A 232 2.07 -3.52 -17.13
C LEU A 232 1.46 -3.12 -15.80
N GLU A 233 1.77 -1.92 -15.28
CA GLU A 233 1.15 -1.39 -14.07
C GLU A 233 -0.37 -1.23 -14.26
N THR A 234 -0.80 -0.52 -15.30
CA THR A 234 -2.22 -0.38 -15.64
C THR A 234 -2.92 -1.74 -15.76
N ILE A 235 -2.28 -2.73 -16.40
CA ILE A 235 -2.83 -4.08 -16.60
C ILE A 235 -2.99 -4.83 -15.27
N VAL A 236 -1.96 -4.89 -14.42
CA VAL A 236 -2.07 -5.61 -13.13
C VAL A 236 -3.01 -4.90 -12.15
N LEU A 237 -3.13 -3.58 -12.24
CA LEU A 237 -4.07 -2.81 -11.43
C LEU A 237 -5.52 -3.05 -11.87
N ASP A 238 -5.81 -3.18 -13.17
CA ASP A 238 -7.14 -3.59 -13.63
C ASP A 238 -7.42 -5.06 -13.27
N TRP A 239 -6.43 -5.95 -13.29
CA TRP A 239 -6.59 -7.33 -12.79
C TRP A 239 -6.93 -7.34 -11.30
N MET A 240 -6.17 -6.61 -10.48
CA MET A 240 -6.45 -6.55 -9.04
C MET A 240 -7.79 -5.87 -8.74
N ALA A 241 -8.20 -4.84 -9.51
CA ALA A 241 -9.51 -4.20 -9.35
C ALA A 241 -10.67 -5.17 -9.62
N GLN A 242 -10.54 -6.05 -10.61
CA GLN A 242 -11.50 -7.12 -10.89
C GLN A 242 -11.53 -8.17 -9.75
N VAL A 243 -10.36 -8.61 -9.30
CA VAL A 243 -10.23 -9.65 -8.26
C VAL A 243 -10.72 -9.17 -6.89
N LEU A 244 -10.55 -7.89 -6.57
CA LEU A 244 -11.08 -7.22 -5.37
C LEU A 244 -12.57 -6.85 -5.48
N ALA A 245 -13.23 -7.10 -6.62
CA ALA A 245 -14.58 -6.63 -6.96
C ALA A 245 -14.81 -5.12 -6.77
N LEU A 246 -13.82 -4.29 -7.15
CA LEU A 246 -13.95 -2.83 -7.06
C LEU A 246 -14.98 -2.28 -8.08
N PRO A 247 -15.79 -1.28 -7.70
CA PRO A 247 -16.71 -0.58 -8.60
C PRO A 247 -16.04 -0.10 -9.90
N PRO A 248 -16.71 -0.14 -11.07
CA PRO A 248 -16.13 0.18 -12.38
C PRO A 248 -15.43 1.55 -12.49
N ALA A 249 -15.81 2.51 -11.65
CA ALA A 249 -15.16 3.82 -11.58
C ALA A 249 -13.66 3.75 -11.24
N PHE A 250 -13.23 2.73 -10.47
CA PHE A 250 -11.82 2.52 -10.09
C PHE A 250 -10.96 1.85 -11.18
N HIS A 251 -11.55 1.39 -12.29
CA HIS A 251 -10.83 0.69 -13.37
C HIS A 251 -10.26 1.71 -14.36
N SER A 252 -9.16 1.38 -15.03
CA SER A 252 -8.45 2.30 -15.95
C SER A 252 -9.35 2.85 -17.07
N LYS A 253 -10.25 2.00 -17.59
CA LYS A 253 -11.23 2.33 -18.64
C LYS A 253 -12.37 3.24 -18.15
N GLY A 254 -12.54 3.39 -16.84
CA GLY A 254 -13.45 4.35 -16.23
C GLY A 254 -12.84 5.75 -16.13
N THR A 255 -13.32 6.52 -15.16
CA THR A 255 -12.81 7.86 -14.80
C THR A 255 -11.61 7.82 -13.83
N GLY A 256 -11.33 6.65 -13.25
CA GLY A 256 -10.38 6.46 -12.15
C GLY A 256 -9.13 5.70 -12.54
N GLY A 257 -8.84 4.62 -11.83
CA GLY A 257 -7.66 3.78 -12.01
C GLY A 257 -6.92 3.57 -10.70
N GLY A 258 -5.79 2.87 -10.77
CA GLY A 258 -4.86 2.75 -9.64
C GLY A 258 -3.44 3.19 -9.97
N VAL A 259 -2.58 3.19 -8.95
CA VAL A 259 -1.13 3.42 -9.01
C VAL A 259 -0.42 2.59 -7.92
N ILE A 260 0.77 2.06 -8.22
CA ILE A 260 1.59 1.27 -7.27
C ILE A 260 2.65 2.16 -6.63
N GLN A 261 2.36 2.57 -5.40
CA GLN A 261 3.22 3.36 -4.51
C GLN A 261 3.98 2.46 -3.52
N GLY A 262 4.83 3.04 -2.68
CA GLY A 262 5.61 2.29 -1.69
C GLY A 262 4.82 1.95 -0.43
N SER A 263 4.03 2.89 0.09
CA SER A 263 3.35 2.71 1.38
C SER A 263 1.93 3.30 1.44
N ALA A 264 1.11 2.79 2.36
CA ALA A 264 -0.20 3.38 2.67
C ALA A 264 -0.08 4.84 3.12
N SER A 265 1.02 5.19 3.82
CA SER A 265 1.32 6.58 4.18
C SER A 265 1.51 7.49 2.97
N GLU A 266 2.12 6.99 1.90
CA GLU A 266 2.28 7.68 0.61
C GLU A 266 0.91 7.82 -0.09
N ALA A 267 0.09 6.76 -0.07
CA ALA A 267 -1.23 6.75 -0.67
C ALA A 267 -2.16 7.78 -0.01
N VAL A 268 -2.28 7.73 1.32
CA VAL A 268 -3.09 8.64 2.14
C VAL A 268 -2.67 10.10 1.93
N VAL A 269 -1.37 10.42 1.96
CA VAL A 269 -0.94 11.82 1.75
C VAL A 269 -1.14 12.28 0.30
N THR A 270 -0.95 11.39 -0.69
CA THR A 270 -1.22 11.68 -2.11
C THR A 270 -2.68 12.12 -2.30
N VAL A 271 -3.64 11.32 -1.83
CA VAL A 271 -5.07 11.66 -1.98
C VAL A 271 -5.51 12.78 -1.06
N MET A 272 -4.88 12.98 0.09
CA MET A 272 -5.19 14.09 0.98
C MET A 272 -4.74 15.44 0.42
N ILE A 273 -3.64 15.48 -0.35
CA ILE A 273 -3.24 16.68 -1.12
C ILE A 273 -4.22 16.92 -2.28
N ALA A 274 -4.59 15.87 -3.02
CA ALA A 274 -5.59 15.97 -4.09
C ALA A 274 -6.97 16.46 -3.58
N ALA A 275 -7.39 16.00 -2.39
CA ALA A 275 -8.58 16.47 -1.70
C ALA A 275 -8.47 17.95 -1.29
N ARG A 276 -7.30 18.38 -0.81
CA ARG A 276 -7.02 19.75 -0.39
C ARG A 276 -7.22 20.71 -1.56
N GLU A 277 -6.57 20.44 -2.69
CA GLU A 277 -6.68 21.29 -3.88
C GLU A 277 -8.05 21.15 -4.56
N ARG A 278 -8.70 19.96 -4.54
CA ARG A 278 -10.10 19.82 -5.00
C ARG A 278 -11.03 20.73 -4.19
N TYR A 279 -10.91 20.74 -2.86
CA TYR A 279 -11.76 21.55 -2.00
C TYR A 279 -11.54 23.03 -2.26
N VAL A 280 -10.28 23.47 -2.27
CA VAL A 280 -9.87 24.86 -2.53
C VAL A 280 -10.40 25.33 -3.88
N ARG A 281 -10.06 24.61 -4.96
CA ARG A 281 -10.48 24.95 -6.32
C ARG A 281 -12.00 25.06 -6.45
N ARG A 282 -12.77 24.15 -5.84
CA ARG A 282 -14.25 24.23 -5.85
C ARG A 282 -14.79 25.46 -5.13
N GLN A 283 -14.13 25.98 -4.08
CA GLN A 283 -14.59 27.23 -3.46
C GLN A 283 -14.21 28.45 -4.32
N ILE A 284 -12.99 28.48 -4.87
CA ILE A 284 -12.54 29.51 -5.83
C ILE A 284 -13.48 29.61 -7.04
N GLU A 285 -13.87 28.46 -7.61
CA GLU A 285 -14.84 28.36 -8.71
C GLU A 285 -16.22 28.92 -8.35
N ARG A 286 -16.69 28.75 -7.10
CA ARG A 286 -17.97 29.29 -6.61
C ARG A 286 -17.90 30.77 -6.24
N GLU A 287 -16.74 31.24 -5.80
CA GLU A 287 -16.47 32.65 -5.50
C GLU A 287 -16.20 33.48 -6.77
N GLY A 288 -16.06 32.82 -7.93
CA GLY A 288 -15.92 33.46 -9.24
C GLY A 288 -14.55 34.12 -9.47
N ILE A 289 -13.53 33.76 -8.69
CA ILE A 289 -12.21 34.38 -8.75
C ILE A 289 -11.41 33.75 -9.90
N THR A 290 -11.04 34.57 -10.88
CA THR A 290 -10.33 34.17 -12.11
C THR A 290 -8.91 34.72 -12.23
N ASP A 291 -8.52 35.62 -11.32
CA ASP A 291 -7.24 36.31 -11.29
C ASP A 291 -6.18 35.49 -10.54
N ALA A 292 -5.01 35.27 -11.14
CA ALA A 292 -4.06 34.28 -10.66
C ALA A 292 -3.46 34.59 -9.28
N GLU A 293 -3.19 35.85 -8.97
CA GLU A 293 -2.63 36.26 -7.68
C GLU A 293 -3.70 36.12 -6.58
N LYS A 294 -4.92 36.62 -6.83
CA LYS A 294 -6.05 36.46 -5.91
C LYS A 294 -6.46 35.01 -5.68
N ILE A 295 -6.29 34.14 -6.69
CA ILE A 295 -6.52 32.69 -6.53
C ILE A 295 -5.56 32.12 -5.49
N GLU A 296 -4.27 32.45 -5.51
CA GLU A 296 -3.31 31.86 -4.56
C GLU A 296 -3.44 32.46 -3.14
N ASP A 297 -3.63 33.77 -3.02
CA ASP A 297 -3.92 34.42 -1.72
C ASP A 297 -5.16 33.79 -1.06
N ARG A 298 -6.27 33.71 -1.81
CA ARG A 298 -7.52 33.12 -1.31
C ARG A 298 -7.38 31.61 -1.05
N SER A 299 -6.58 30.90 -1.86
CA SER A 299 -6.26 29.50 -1.62
C SER A 299 -5.54 29.31 -0.29
N CYS A 300 -4.61 30.20 0.07
CA CYS A 300 -3.95 30.18 1.38
C CYS A 300 -4.94 30.43 2.54
N GLU A 301 -5.86 31.39 2.41
CA GLU A 301 -6.92 31.60 3.41
C GLU A 301 -7.83 30.38 3.61
N ILE A 302 -8.20 29.69 2.52
CA ILE A 302 -9.05 28.49 2.55
C ILE A 302 -8.28 27.33 3.17
N ARG A 303 -7.05 27.05 2.71
CA ARG A 303 -6.13 26.02 3.27
C ARG A 303 -5.98 26.22 4.78
N GLY A 304 -5.84 27.47 5.23
CA GLY A 304 -5.79 27.89 6.63
C GLY A 304 -7.01 27.54 7.50
N LYS A 305 -8.13 27.06 6.94
CA LYS A 305 -9.36 26.64 7.67
C LYS A 305 -9.69 25.14 7.54
N LEU A 306 -8.90 24.38 6.77
CA LEU A 306 -9.18 22.98 6.46
C LEU A 306 -8.94 22.03 7.65
N VAL A 307 -9.75 20.97 7.72
CA VAL A 307 -9.66 19.87 8.69
C VAL A 307 -9.81 18.50 8.01
N ALA A 308 -8.84 17.63 8.20
CA ALA A 308 -8.92 16.20 7.91
C ALA A 308 -9.40 15.42 9.13
N LEU A 309 -10.24 14.41 8.90
CA LEU A 309 -10.91 13.60 9.92
C LEU A 309 -10.54 12.12 9.80
N ALA A 310 -10.61 11.40 10.92
CA ALA A 310 -10.59 9.94 10.97
C ALA A 310 -11.12 9.44 12.32
N SER A 311 -11.27 8.13 12.50
CA SER A 311 -11.48 7.54 13.83
C SER A 311 -10.22 7.61 14.70
N ASP A 312 -10.38 7.53 16.01
CA ASP A 312 -9.28 7.29 16.97
C ASP A 312 -8.53 5.96 16.72
N GLN A 313 -9.17 4.97 16.07
CA GLN A 313 -8.56 3.71 15.62
C GLN A 313 -7.74 3.81 14.33
N THR A 314 -7.86 4.92 13.59
CA THR A 314 -7.22 5.04 12.28
C THR A 314 -5.71 5.15 12.42
N HIS A 315 -4.98 4.49 11.51
CA HIS A 315 -3.52 4.50 11.54
C HIS A 315 -2.94 5.92 11.44
N SER A 316 -1.87 6.17 12.19
CA SER A 316 -1.24 7.50 12.37
C SER A 316 -0.69 8.12 11.08
N SER A 317 -0.63 7.36 9.98
CA SER A 317 -0.46 7.87 8.61
C SER A 317 -1.45 8.98 8.27
N SER A 318 -2.70 8.91 8.72
CA SER A 318 -3.71 9.95 8.44
C SER A 318 -3.40 11.27 9.13
N GLN A 319 -3.00 11.25 10.40
CA GLN A 319 -2.56 12.45 11.11
C GLN A 319 -1.26 13.01 10.50
N LYS A 320 -0.29 12.13 10.19
CA LYS A 320 0.97 12.54 9.54
C LYS A 320 0.74 13.15 8.16
N ALA A 321 -0.20 12.61 7.38
CA ALA A 321 -0.59 13.16 6.09
C ALA A 321 -1.19 14.57 6.22
N ALA A 322 -2.03 14.81 7.24
CA ALA A 322 -2.60 16.14 7.48
C ALA A 322 -1.51 17.18 7.81
N THR A 323 -0.52 16.80 8.63
CA THR A 323 0.66 17.62 8.91
C THR A 323 1.46 17.93 7.64
N ILE A 324 1.73 16.94 6.78
CA ILE A 324 2.44 17.15 5.50
C ILE A 324 1.62 18.00 4.52
N ALA A 325 0.29 17.83 4.52
CA ALA A 325 -0.63 18.62 3.71
C ALA A 325 -0.86 20.05 4.26
N GLY A 326 -0.30 20.41 5.42
CA GLY A 326 -0.45 21.73 6.04
C GLY A 326 -1.86 22.03 6.56
N THR A 327 -2.62 21.00 6.96
CA THR A 327 -4.01 21.12 7.44
C THR A 327 -4.17 20.64 8.89
N ARG A 328 -5.31 20.94 9.51
CA ARG A 328 -5.62 20.41 10.87
C ARG A 328 -6.06 18.96 10.77
N PHE A 329 -5.73 18.17 11.79
CA PHE A 329 -6.32 16.86 12.02
C PHE A 329 -7.27 16.89 13.22
N ARG A 330 -8.34 16.09 13.18
CA ARG A 330 -9.21 15.79 14.32
C ARG A 330 -9.63 14.31 14.27
N SER A 331 -9.41 13.59 15.37
CA SER A 331 -10.01 12.27 15.57
C SER A 331 -11.49 12.39 15.94
N ILE A 332 -12.22 11.31 15.70
CA ILE A 332 -13.59 11.05 16.16
C ILE A 332 -13.50 9.83 17.09
N ALA A 333 -14.05 9.95 18.30
CA ALA A 333 -14.02 8.86 19.28
C ALA A 333 -14.90 7.68 18.84
N THR A 334 -14.44 6.46 19.11
CA THR A 334 -15.21 5.21 18.88
C THR A 334 -15.42 4.44 20.18
N THR A 335 -16.35 3.48 20.19
CA THR A 335 -16.76 2.76 21.41
C THR A 335 -16.56 1.25 21.29
N HIS A 336 -16.35 0.58 22.43
CA HIS A 336 -16.34 -0.89 22.49
C HIS A 336 -17.67 -1.50 21.98
N GLN A 337 -18.80 -0.86 22.28
CA GLN A 337 -20.14 -1.28 21.84
C GLN A 337 -20.29 -1.30 20.31
N ASP A 338 -19.59 -0.40 19.61
CA ASP A 338 -19.53 -0.34 18.14
C ASP A 338 -18.39 -1.21 17.56
N ALA A 339 -17.74 -2.06 18.37
CA ALA A 339 -16.49 -2.76 18.01
C ALA A 339 -15.39 -1.81 17.48
N TYR A 340 -15.35 -0.60 18.05
CA TYR A 340 -14.48 0.52 17.68
C TYR A 340 -14.58 0.97 16.21
N ALA A 341 -15.74 0.76 15.59
CA ALA A 341 -16.08 1.31 14.27
C ALA A 341 -16.48 2.79 14.37
N LEU A 342 -16.04 3.62 13.41
CA LEU A 342 -16.66 4.92 13.17
C LEU A 342 -18.06 4.73 12.56
N ARG A 343 -19.01 5.58 12.94
CA ARG A 343 -20.38 5.56 12.41
C ARG A 343 -20.87 6.95 12.07
N GLY A 344 -21.91 7.01 11.25
CA GLY A 344 -22.56 8.23 10.78
C GLY A 344 -22.93 9.22 11.89
N PRO A 345 -23.54 8.81 13.02
CA PRO A 345 -23.89 9.73 14.11
C PRO A 345 -22.70 10.51 14.68
N GLN A 346 -21.59 9.84 15.06
CA GLN A 346 -20.40 10.53 15.57
C GLN A 346 -19.76 11.42 14.49
N LEU A 347 -19.75 10.98 13.23
CA LEU A 347 -19.26 11.77 12.10
C LEU A 347 -20.09 13.05 11.90
N LEU A 348 -21.42 12.94 11.86
CA LEU A 348 -22.32 14.09 11.66
C LEU A 348 -22.17 15.11 12.78
N GLN A 349 -22.11 14.65 14.03
CA GLN A 349 -21.86 15.51 15.19
C GLN A 349 -20.53 16.27 15.04
N LYS A 350 -19.44 15.58 14.65
CA LYS A 350 -18.13 16.23 14.49
C LYS A 350 -18.07 17.20 13.31
N LEU A 351 -18.77 16.90 12.21
CA LEU A 351 -18.90 17.80 11.06
C LEU A 351 -19.63 19.10 11.47
N GLN A 352 -20.74 18.99 12.21
CA GLN A 352 -21.50 20.13 12.72
C GLN A 352 -20.71 20.97 13.73
N GLU A 353 -19.99 20.33 14.66
CA GLU A 353 -19.10 20.99 15.63
C GLU A 353 -18.01 21.81 14.95
N LEU A 354 -17.39 21.27 13.90
CA LEU A 354 -16.34 21.99 13.15
C LEU A 354 -16.92 23.11 12.28
N GLN A 355 -18.13 22.93 11.73
CA GLN A 355 -18.82 23.99 11.00
C GLN A 355 -19.19 25.18 11.89
N SER A 356 -19.61 24.96 13.14
CA SER A 356 -19.90 26.06 14.08
C SER A 356 -18.64 26.81 14.52
N GLN A 357 -17.49 26.14 14.56
CA GLN A 357 -16.16 26.75 14.74
C GLN A 357 -15.64 27.49 13.49
N GLY A 358 -16.42 27.55 12.39
CA GLY A 358 -16.03 28.17 11.12
C GLY A 358 -14.99 27.36 10.32
N LEU A 359 -14.59 26.19 10.82
CA LEU A 359 -13.64 25.29 10.17
C LEU A 359 -14.30 24.52 9.02
N LYS A 360 -13.47 23.93 8.16
CA LYS A 360 -13.90 23.29 6.90
C LYS A 360 -13.41 21.85 6.83
N PRO A 361 -14.24 20.86 7.23
CA PRO A 361 -13.98 19.46 6.93
C PRO A 361 -13.88 19.24 5.42
N TYR A 362 -12.79 18.60 4.97
CA TYR A 362 -12.53 18.37 3.54
C TYR A 362 -12.08 16.95 3.21
N TYR A 363 -11.72 16.16 4.23
CA TYR A 363 -11.20 14.81 4.06
C TYR A 363 -11.58 13.94 5.26
N LEU A 364 -11.90 12.67 5.00
CA LEU A 364 -12.20 11.64 5.98
C LEU A 364 -11.49 10.33 5.60
N THR A 365 -10.65 9.80 6.48
CA THR A 365 -10.20 8.39 6.40
C THR A 365 -11.22 7.49 7.07
N LEU A 366 -11.59 6.42 6.38
CA LEU A 366 -12.30 5.25 6.90
C LEU A 366 -11.36 4.04 6.92
N SER A 367 -11.60 3.10 7.84
CA SER A 367 -10.82 1.87 7.99
C SER A 367 -11.59 0.64 7.51
N ILE A 368 -10.94 -0.21 6.71
CA ILE A 368 -11.26 -1.64 6.63
C ILE A 368 -10.08 -2.39 7.26
N GLY A 369 -10.24 -2.81 8.51
CA GLY A 369 -9.18 -3.44 9.29
C GLY A 369 -8.25 -2.42 9.94
N SER A 370 -8.77 -1.66 10.92
CA SER A 370 -7.97 -0.74 11.75
C SER A 370 -6.76 -1.43 12.41
N THR A 371 -5.73 -0.66 12.76
CA THR A 371 -4.45 -1.26 13.19
C THR A 371 -4.51 -1.92 14.57
N GLY A 372 -5.22 -1.30 15.53
CA GLY A 372 -5.38 -1.86 16.87
C GLY A 372 -6.10 -3.21 16.86
N VAL A 373 -7.33 -3.22 16.36
CA VAL A 373 -8.31 -4.31 16.56
C VAL A 373 -8.99 -4.83 15.29
N CYS A 374 -8.54 -4.43 14.09
CA CYS A 374 -9.23 -4.70 12.82
C CYS A 374 -10.71 -4.26 12.80
N ALA A 375 -11.00 -3.10 13.38
CA ALA A 375 -12.29 -2.44 13.21
C ALA A 375 -12.58 -2.16 11.73
N ILE A 376 -13.88 -2.12 11.38
CA ILE A 376 -14.40 -1.84 10.05
C ILE A 376 -15.52 -0.83 10.27
N ASP A 377 -15.43 0.34 9.63
CA ASP A 377 -16.36 1.44 9.87
C ASP A 377 -17.77 1.16 9.27
N ASP A 378 -18.80 1.80 9.81
CA ASP A 378 -20.21 1.60 9.40
C ASP A 378 -20.50 2.37 8.09
N PHE A 379 -20.03 1.81 6.97
CA PHE A 379 -20.21 2.37 5.63
C PHE A 379 -21.67 2.78 5.31
N PRO A 380 -22.72 1.98 5.57
CA PRO A 380 -24.10 2.38 5.27
C PRO A 380 -24.61 3.57 6.10
N SER A 381 -24.13 3.74 7.35
CA SER A 381 -24.45 4.95 8.13
C SER A 381 -23.67 6.17 7.66
N ILE A 382 -22.40 5.98 7.26
CA ILE A 382 -21.51 7.06 6.82
C ILE A 382 -21.90 7.59 5.45
N GLN A 383 -22.33 6.73 4.52
CA GLN A 383 -22.84 7.12 3.20
C GLN A 383 -24.02 8.12 3.29
N LYS A 384 -24.91 7.94 4.28
CA LYS A 384 -26.05 8.83 4.53
C LYS A 384 -25.64 10.23 5.01
N VAL A 385 -24.48 10.33 5.67
CA VAL A 385 -23.89 11.61 6.08
C VAL A 385 -23.11 12.22 4.93
N ALA A 386 -22.30 11.42 4.23
CA ALA A 386 -21.48 11.83 3.10
C ALA A 386 -22.27 12.56 2.00
N SER A 387 -23.50 12.11 1.71
CA SER A 387 -24.39 12.74 0.72
C SER A 387 -24.78 14.19 1.06
N LEU A 388 -24.70 14.59 2.33
CA LEU A 388 -24.96 15.96 2.78
C LEU A 388 -23.72 16.88 2.67
N TYR A 389 -22.53 16.30 2.43
CA TYR A 389 -21.24 16.99 2.44
C TYR A 389 -20.45 16.72 1.14
N PRO A 390 -20.93 17.17 -0.05
CA PRO A 390 -20.38 16.78 -1.36
C PRO A 390 -18.94 17.25 -1.66
N ASP A 391 -18.32 18.07 -0.80
CA ASP A 391 -16.91 18.46 -0.87
C ASP A 391 -16.00 17.68 0.09
N LEU A 392 -16.57 16.88 1.02
CA LEU A 392 -15.81 15.99 1.89
C LEU A 392 -15.26 14.83 1.04
N TRP A 393 -13.94 14.75 0.92
CA TRP A 393 -13.28 13.58 0.33
C TRP A 393 -13.39 12.39 1.27
N ILE A 394 -13.79 11.23 0.76
CA ILE A 394 -13.79 9.99 1.54
C ILE A 394 -12.76 9.02 0.98
N HIS A 395 -11.82 8.65 1.83
CA HIS A 395 -10.75 7.69 1.54
C HIS A 395 -10.88 6.47 2.44
N VAL A 396 -10.63 5.28 1.91
CA VAL A 396 -10.62 4.03 2.67
C VAL A 396 -9.19 3.48 2.75
N ASP A 397 -8.60 3.52 3.95
CA ASP A 397 -7.38 2.79 4.24
C ASP A 397 -7.75 1.34 4.60
N ALA A 398 -7.40 0.43 3.71
CA ALA A 398 -7.51 -1.02 3.91
C ALA A 398 -6.11 -1.68 3.82
N ALA A 399 -5.05 -0.97 4.24
CA ALA A 399 -3.65 -1.40 4.09
C ALA A 399 -3.40 -2.88 4.40
N TYR A 400 -4.02 -3.42 5.46
CA TYR A 400 -3.95 -4.86 5.78
C TYR A 400 -5.12 -5.63 5.16
N ALA A 401 -6.34 -5.38 5.65
CA ALA A 401 -7.48 -6.25 5.37
C ALA A 401 -8.08 -6.08 3.97
N GLY A 402 -7.67 -5.08 3.18
CA GLY A 402 -8.05 -4.94 1.78
C GLY A 402 -7.60 -6.13 0.92
N ALA A 403 -6.57 -6.87 1.35
CA ALA A 403 -6.20 -8.16 0.74
C ALA A 403 -7.34 -9.19 0.86
N ALA A 404 -8.12 -9.18 1.94
CA ALA A 404 -9.23 -10.11 2.15
C ALA A 404 -10.40 -9.93 1.17
N LEU A 405 -10.47 -8.79 0.46
CA LEU A 405 -11.51 -8.52 -0.55
C LEU A 405 -11.36 -9.37 -1.82
N ILE A 406 -10.27 -10.14 -1.98
CA ILE A 406 -10.18 -11.16 -3.03
C ILE A 406 -11.02 -12.42 -2.72
N LEU A 407 -11.44 -12.58 -1.47
CA LEU A 407 -12.33 -13.65 -1.03
C LEU A 407 -13.78 -13.23 -1.29
N PRO A 408 -14.58 -13.97 -2.09
CA PRO A 408 -15.97 -13.62 -2.39
C PRO A 408 -16.83 -13.35 -1.16
N GLU A 409 -16.60 -14.09 -0.07
CA GLU A 409 -17.24 -13.93 1.23
C GLU A 409 -17.06 -12.52 1.86
N ASN A 410 -16.02 -11.77 1.47
CA ASN A 410 -15.77 -10.40 1.94
C ASN A 410 -16.16 -9.30 0.93
N GLN A 411 -16.54 -9.65 -0.31
CA GLN A 411 -16.76 -8.66 -1.39
C GLN A 411 -17.99 -7.76 -1.19
N SER A 412 -18.85 -8.07 -0.20
CA SER A 412 -19.86 -7.14 0.31
C SER A 412 -19.26 -5.80 0.77
N LEU A 413 -18.03 -5.80 1.30
CA LEU A 413 -17.29 -4.60 1.65
C LEU A 413 -16.83 -3.82 0.41
N SER A 414 -16.46 -4.49 -0.69
CA SER A 414 -16.06 -3.85 -1.95
C SER A 414 -17.21 -3.06 -2.59
N HIS A 415 -18.44 -3.56 -2.51
CA HIS A 415 -19.62 -2.85 -3.01
C HIS A 415 -19.86 -1.52 -2.28
N ASN A 416 -19.55 -1.45 -0.98
CA ASN A 416 -19.65 -0.22 -0.19
C ASN A 416 -18.67 0.87 -0.63
N LEU A 417 -17.61 0.54 -1.39
CA LEU A 417 -16.65 1.51 -1.93
C LEU A 417 -17.23 2.39 -3.05
N SER A 418 -18.47 2.14 -3.48
CA SER A 418 -19.12 2.88 -4.57
C SER A 418 -19.27 4.39 -4.30
N PHE A 419 -19.33 4.82 -3.03
CA PHE A 419 -19.47 6.24 -2.65
C PHE A 419 -18.16 6.92 -2.23
N VAL A 420 -17.02 6.21 -2.20
CA VAL A 420 -15.74 6.77 -1.71
C VAL A 420 -14.86 7.19 -2.87
N ASP A 421 -14.12 8.29 -2.71
CA ASP A 421 -13.27 8.86 -3.76
C ASP A 421 -12.02 7.98 -4.04
N SER A 422 -11.44 7.38 -2.99
CA SER A 422 -10.22 6.58 -3.09
C SER A 422 -10.11 5.46 -2.06
N PHE A 423 -9.32 4.44 -2.36
CA PHE A 423 -9.12 3.23 -1.54
C PHE A 423 -7.68 2.74 -1.67
N ASN A 424 -7.03 2.27 -0.59
CA ASN A 424 -5.72 1.61 -0.69
C ASN A 424 -5.66 0.26 0.03
N PHE A 425 -4.78 -0.62 -0.44
CA PHE A 425 -4.38 -1.83 0.27
C PHE A 425 -2.93 -2.21 -0.05
N ASN A 426 -2.27 -3.00 0.81
CA ASN A 426 -0.86 -3.34 0.65
C ASN A 426 -0.68 -4.82 0.34
N MET A 427 -0.30 -5.14 -0.90
CA MET A 427 0.09 -6.52 -1.25
C MET A 427 1.31 -6.99 -0.44
N HIS A 428 2.15 -6.06 0.02
CA HIS A 428 3.27 -6.33 0.92
C HIS A 428 2.92 -6.58 2.39
N LYS A 429 1.65 -6.47 2.80
CA LYS A 429 1.26 -6.94 4.13
C LYS A 429 0.83 -8.40 4.09
N TRP A 430 -0.13 -8.74 3.23
CA TRP A 430 -0.85 -10.02 3.32
C TRP A 430 -1.09 -10.70 1.96
N LEU A 431 -0.51 -10.20 0.86
CA LEU A 431 -0.72 -10.77 -0.49
C LEU A 431 0.61 -11.09 -1.21
N LEU A 432 1.45 -11.84 -0.50
CA LEU A 432 2.65 -12.56 -0.99
C LEU A 432 3.73 -11.74 -1.73
N THR A 433 3.61 -10.42 -1.77
CA THR A 433 4.46 -9.56 -2.62
C THR A 433 5.44 -8.77 -1.76
N ASN A 434 6.74 -9.02 -1.88
CA ASN A 434 7.74 -8.37 -1.04
C ASN A 434 7.62 -6.82 -1.01
N PHE A 435 8.05 -6.23 0.12
CA PHE A 435 8.13 -4.79 0.31
C PHE A 435 8.99 -4.13 -0.81
N ASP A 436 8.63 -2.99 -1.41
CA ASP A 436 7.45 -2.12 -1.20
C ASP A 436 6.36 -2.32 -2.29
N ALA A 437 5.09 -2.46 -1.89
CA ALA A 437 3.98 -2.71 -2.82
C ALA A 437 2.63 -2.25 -2.25
N SER A 438 2.34 -0.96 -2.35
CA SER A 438 1.10 -0.34 -1.87
C SER A 438 0.26 0.08 -3.07
N ILE A 439 -0.95 -0.45 -3.21
CA ILE A 439 -1.84 -0.07 -4.31
C ILE A 439 -2.82 0.98 -3.80
N LEU A 440 -2.85 2.12 -4.49
CA LEU A 440 -3.86 3.16 -4.35
C LEU A 440 -4.80 3.10 -5.56
N TYR A 441 -6.11 3.13 -5.33
CA TYR A 441 -7.14 3.34 -6.34
C TYR A 441 -7.90 4.66 -6.10
N ILE A 442 -8.40 5.26 -7.17
CA ILE A 442 -9.18 6.50 -7.16
C ILE A 442 -10.32 6.41 -8.18
N GLN A 443 -11.50 6.98 -7.91
CA GLN A 443 -12.62 7.01 -8.86
C GLN A 443 -12.49 8.10 -9.93
N THR A 444 -11.75 9.18 -9.67
CA THR A 444 -11.53 10.30 -10.60
C THR A 444 -10.05 10.69 -10.63
N ARG A 445 -9.28 10.10 -11.56
CA ARG A 445 -7.82 10.31 -11.69
C ARG A 445 -7.43 11.77 -11.90
N ARG A 446 -8.31 12.55 -12.52
CA ARG A 446 -8.15 13.99 -12.78
C ARG A 446 -7.81 14.78 -11.51
N HIS A 447 -8.30 14.36 -10.33
CA HIS A 447 -8.00 15.04 -9.07
C HIS A 447 -6.53 14.89 -8.61
N LEU A 448 -5.84 13.80 -8.99
CA LEU A 448 -4.40 13.70 -8.76
C LEU A 448 -3.64 14.62 -9.72
N THR A 449 -3.94 14.52 -11.03
CA THR A 449 -3.22 15.28 -12.05
C THR A 449 -3.41 16.80 -11.90
N GLU A 450 -4.59 17.27 -11.48
CA GLU A 450 -4.82 18.70 -11.19
C GLU A 450 -4.09 19.21 -9.94
N ALA A 451 -3.72 18.34 -9.01
CA ALA A 451 -3.06 18.71 -7.76
C ALA A 451 -1.54 18.48 -7.76
N LEU A 452 -1.03 17.62 -8.65
CA LEU A 452 0.36 17.15 -8.67
C LEU A 452 1.10 17.44 -9.98
N SER A 453 0.40 17.67 -11.10
CA SER A 453 1.08 17.89 -12.40
C SER A 453 1.73 19.27 -12.47
N ILE A 454 3.06 19.28 -12.44
CA ILE A 454 3.88 20.44 -12.81
C ILE A 454 4.68 20.01 -14.04
N THR A 455 4.41 20.63 -15.21
CA THR A 455 4.98 20.18 -16.49
C THR A 455 5.98 21.18 -17.10
N PRO A 456 7.24 21.22 -16.63
CA PRO A 456 8.36 21.85 -17.32
C PRO A 456 8.51 21.37 -18.77
N ALA A 457 9.15 22.18 -19.60
CA ALA A 457 9.34 21.87 -21.03
C ALA A 457 10.02 20.51 -21.29
N TYR A 458 10.92 20.05 -20.40
CA TYR A 458 11.64 18.78 -20.54
C TYR A 458 10.81 17.53 -20.21
N LEU A 459 9.61 17.67 -19.64
CA LEU A 459 8.70 16.53 -19.36
C LEU A 459 7.65 16.29 -20.47
N ARG A 460 7.54 17.20 -21.45
CA ARG A 460 6.53 17.14 -22.51
C ARG A 460 6.88 16.11 -23.59
N ASN A 461 5.86 15.41 -24.08
CA ASN A 461 5.94 14.59 -25.28
C ASN A 461 4.55 14.46 -25.93
N GLU A 462 4.51 14.05 -27.20
CA GLU A 462 3.31 14.04 -28.04
C GLU A 462 2.20 13.11 -27.53
N PHE A 463 2.53 12.00 -26.85
CA PHE A 463 1.53 11.08 -26.30
C PHE A 463 0.83 11.66 -25.08
N THR A 464 1.60 12.32 -24.20
CA THR A 464 1.08 13.07 -23.04
C THR A 464 0.22 14.26 -23.47
N GLU A 465 0.68 15.06 -24.43
CA GLU A 465 -0.06 16.24 -24.91
C GLU A 465 -1.36 15.87 -25.65
N LYS A 466 -1.46 14.65 -26.21
CA LYS A 466 -2.69 14.09 -26.77
C LYS A 466 -3.56 13.34 -25.74
N GLY A 467 -3.13 13.21 -24.48
CA GLY A 467 -3.85 12.48 -23.44
C GLY A 467 -3.99 10.97 -23.68
N LEU A 468 -3.10 10.37 -24.47
CA LEU A 468 -3.18 8.96 -24.90
C LEU A 468 -2.54 7.97 -23.92
N VAL A 469 -1.77 8.47 -22.94
CA VAL A 469 -0.98 7.66 -21.99
C VAL A 469 -1.16 8.17 -20.56
N THR A 470 -0.89 7.31 -19.58
CA THR A 470 -0.89 7.67 -18.15
C THR A 470 0.55 7.92 -17.69
N ASP A 471 0.95 9.20 -17.54
CA ASP A 471 2.23 9.55 -16.91
C ASP A 471 2.08 9.48 -15.39
N TYR A 472 2.43 8.32 -14.82
CA TYR A 472 2.23 8.02 -13.41
C TYR A 472 2.98 8.93 -12.43
N ARG A 473 3.98 9.71 -12.87
CA ARG A 473 4.58 10.78 -12.05
C ARG A 473 3.52 11.72 -11.45
N ASP A 474 2.42 12.00 -12.19
CA ASP A 474 1.37 12.94 -11.82
C ASP A 474 0.30 12.28 -10.90
N TRP A 475 0.57 11.06 -10.39
CA TRP A 475 -0.29 10.25 -9.50
C TRP A 475 0.39 9.91 -8.16
N GLN A 476 1.58 10.41 -7.90
CA GLN A 476 2.39 10.10 -6.70
C GLN A 476 3.29 11.29 -6.33
N ILE A 477 4.06 11.19 -5.25
CA ILE A 477 5.01 12.24 -4.84
C ILE A 477 6.37 12.14 -5.58
N PRO A 478 6.99 10.95 -5.76
CA PRO A 478 8.28 10.87 -6.44
C PRO A 478 8.15 11.03 -7.96
N LEU A 479 9.03 11.80 -8.60
CA LEU A 479 9.10 11.87 -10.07
C LEU A 479 9.50 10.50 -10.66
N GLY A 480 10.68 9.99 -10.29
CA GLY A 480 11.17 8.68 -10.73
C GLY A 480 10.50 7.51 -10.00
N ARG A 481 10.30 6.39 -10.69
CA ARG A 481 9.62 5.19 -10.14
C ARG A 481 10.27 3.87 -10.55
N ARG A 482 10.17 2.86 -9.69
CA ARG A 482 10.59 1.46 -9.93
C ARG A 482 9.54 0.69 -10.74
N PHE A 483 9.93 -0.46 -11.29
CA PHE A 483 9.03 -1.39 -11.99
C PHE A 483 8.21 -2.28 -11.02
N ARG A 484 7.54 -1.66 -10.04
CA ARG A 484 6.82 -2.39 -8.96
C ARG A 484 5.73 -3.35 -9.47
N ALA A 485 5.14 -3.06 -10.63
CA ALA A 485 4.18 -3.93 -11.31
C ALA A 485 4.73 -5.33 -11.62
N LEU A 486 6.04 -5.48 -11.83
CA LEU A 486 6.63 -6.74 -12.28
C LEU A 486 6.55 -7.84 -11.21
N LYS A 487 6.87 -7.54 -9.94
CA LYS A 487 6.72 -8.50 -8.84
C LYS A 487 5.27 -8.88 -8.57
N ILE A 488 4.33 -7.94 -8.73
CA ILE A 488 2.88 -8.22 -8.63
C ILE A 488 2.43 -9.15 -9.77
N TRP A 489 2.89 -8.89 -11.00
CA TRP A 489 2.62 -9.76 -12.15
C TRP A 489 3.18 -11.18 -11.94
N PHE A 490 4.39 -11.32 -11.39
CA PHE A 490 4.99 -12.61 -11.06
C PHE A 490 4.15 -13.34 -9.99
N VAL A 491 3.85 -12.71 -8.85
CA VAL A 491 3.05 -13.31 -7.77
C VAL A 491 1.66 -13.74 -8.25
N VAL A 492 0.93 -12.86 -8.94
CA VAL A 492 -0.42 -13.15 -9.45
C VAL A 492 -0.40 -14.25 -10.51
N ARG A 493 0.63 -14.32 -11.36
CA ARG A 493 0.75 -15.40 -12.36
C ARG A 493 1.23 -16.74 -11.80
N THR A 494 2.04 -16.76 -10.75
CA THR A 494 2.50 -18.01 -10.12
C THR A 494 1.38 -18.68 -9.31
N TYR A 495 0.70 -17.93 -8.44
CA TYR A 495 -0.30 -18.52 -7.53
C TYR A 495 -1.72 -18.51 -8.11
N GLY A 496 -2.01 -17.59 -9.03
CA GLY A 496 -3.37 -17.33 -9.51
C GLY A 496 -4.31 -16.83 -8.40
N VAL A 497 -5.53 -16.45 -8.77
CA VAL A 497 -6.54 -15.97 -7.81
C VAL A 497 -6.85 -17.06 -6.77
N LYS A 498 -6.95 -18.33 -7.18
CA LYS A 498 -7.26 -19.44 -6.27
C LYS A 498 -6.18 -19.68 -5.21
N GLY A 499 -4.88 -19.66 -5.58
CA GLY A 499 -3.80 -19.84 -4.61
C GLY A 499 -3.71 -18.68 -3.62
N LEU A 500 -3.96 -17.45 -4.08
CA LEU A 500 -4.04 -16.28 -3.21
C LEU A 500 -5.25 -16.33 -2.26
N GLN A 501 -6.42 -16.79 -2.73
CA GLN A 501 -7.60 -17.00 -1.88
C GLN A 501 -7.36 -18.08 -0.81
N GLU A 502 -6.76 -19.21 -1.18
CA GLU A 502 -6.48 -20.30 -0.24
C GLU A 502 -5.47 -19.88 0.85
N HIS A 503 -4.42 -19.14 0.46
CA HIS A 503 -3.46 -18.56 1.39
C HIS A 503 -4.13 -17.69 2.48
N LEU A 504 -5.06 -16.82 2.08
CA LEU A 504 -5.80 -15.98 3.02
C LEU A 504 -6.77 -16.79 3.89
N ARG A 505 -7.48 -17.78 3.33
CA ARG A 505 -8.38 -18.65 4.11
C ARG A 505 -7.65 -19.45 5.17
N HIS A 506 -6.46 -19.97 4.86
CA HIS A 506 -5.61 -20.63 5.85
C HIS A 506 -5.26 -19.70 7.02
N HIS A 507 -4.83 -18.47 6.74
CA HIS A 507 -4.54 -17.47 7.78
C HIS A 507 -5.74 -17.07 8.63
N VAL A 508 -6.92 -16.90 8.00
CA VAL A 508 -8.18 -16.64 8.70
C VAL A 508 -8.52 -17.81 9.62
N LYS A 509 -8.50 -19.04 9.10
CA LYS A 509 -8.75 -20.27 9.88
C LYS A 509 -7.82 -20.42 11.08
N MET A 510 -6.53 -20.11 10.92
CA MET A 510 -5.58 -20.11 12.05
C MET A 510 -5.97 -19.07 13.12
N GLY A 511 -6.49 -17.91 12.71
CA GLY A 511 -6.98 -16.88 13.62
C GLY A 511 -8.31 -17.25 14.30
N GLU A 512 -9.19 -17.95 13.60
CA GLU A 512 -10.44 -18.49 14.14
C GLU A 512 -10.18 -19.57 15.20
N ILE A 513 -9.28 -20.52 14.93
CA ILE A 513 -8.85 -21.56 15.88
C ILE A 513 -8.25 -20.92 17.15
N PHE A 514 -7.35 -19.95 17.00
CA PHE A 514 -6.80 -19.21 18.14
C PHE A 514 -7.89 -18.49 18.95
N ALA A 515 -8.83 -17.84 18.27
CA ALA A 515 -9.97 -17.19 18.93
C ALA A 515 -10.90 -18.19 19.63
N GLU A 516 -11.03 -19.43 19.15
CA GLU A 516 -11.76 -20.49 19.84
C GLU A 516 -11.05 -20.98 21.10
N TRP A 517 -9.72 -21.11 21.08
CA TRP A 517 -8.93 -21.42 22.28
C TRP A 517 -8.97 -20.29 23.32
N VAL A 518 -8.87 -19.03 22.91
CA VAL A 518 -9.08 -17.89 23.83
C VAL A 518 -10.51 -17.87 24.38
N ARG A 519 -11.52 -18.30 23.59
CA ARG A 519 -12.92 -18.45 24.05
C ARG A 519 -13.18 -19.69 24.92
N SER A 520 -12.27 -20.66 25.00
CA SER A 520 -12.37 -21.76 25.96
C SER A 520 -11.77 -21.39 27.32
N ARG A 521 -10.81 -20.45 27.33
CA ARG A 521 -10.20 -19.87 28.55
C ARG A 521 -10.77 -18.50 28.95
N ARG A 522 -12.10 -18.39 28.96
CA ARG A 522 -12.83 -17.17 29.40
C ARG A 522 -12.69 -16.86 30.89
N ASP A 523 -12.20 -17.81 31.67
CA ASP A 523 -11.82 -17.62 33.06
C ASP A 523 -10.65 -16.64 33.20
N ILE A 524 -9.63 -16.74 32.32
CA ILE A 524 -8.44 -15.89 32.37
C ILE A 524 -8.33 -14.85 31.24
N PHE A 525 -9.07 -14.99 30.14
CA PHE A 525 -8.99 -14.07 28.99
C PHE A 525 -10.34 -13.47 28.57
N ARG A 526 -10.29 -12.21 28.12
CA ARG A 526 -11.36 -11.53 27.39
C ARG A 526 -10.86 -11.07 26.02
N ILE A 527 -11.65 -11.35 24.98
CA ILE A 527 -11.41 -10.81 23.63
C ILE A 527 -11.96 -9.37 23.58
N VAL A 528 -11.14 -8.42 23.12
CA VAL A 528 -11.41 -6.97 23.24
C VAL A 528 -12.23 -6.41 22.08
N ALA A 529 -12.22 -7.08 20.93
CA ALA A 529 -13.09 -6.78 19.79
C ALA A 529 -13.35 -8.07 18.99
N PRO A 530 -14.46 -8.17 18.23
CA PRO A 530 -14.74 -9.33 17.39
C PRO A 530 -13.53 -9.71 16.51
N PRO A 531 -12.97 -10.93 16.65
CA PRO A 531 -11.82 -11.37 15.85
C PRO A 531 -12.18 -11.32 14.36
N ARG A 532 -11.28 -10.75 13.56
CA ARG A 532 -11.51 -10.48 12.14
C ARG A 532 -10.23 -10.72 11.36
N PHE A 533 -10.40 -11.18 10.13
CA PHE A 533 -9.28 -11.50 9.24
C PHE A 533 -8.36 -12.51 9.91
N ALA A 534 -7.09 -12.18 10.13
CA ALA A 534 -6.12 -13.00 10.84
C ALA A 534 -5.53 -12.27 12.06
N LEU A 535 -6.36 -11.53 12.81
CA LEU A 535 -6.00 -10.85 14.07
C LEU A 535 -6.99 -11.23 15.19
N THR A 536 -6.45 -11.66 16.33
CA THR A 536 -7.17 -11.69 17.61
C THR A 536 -6.51 -10.70 18.58
N VAL A 537 -7.33 -9.98 19.34
CA VAL A 537 -6.88 -9.06 20.39
C VAL A 537 -7.52 -9.46 21.72
N LEU A 538 -6.68 -9.77 22.71
CA LEU A 538 -7.09 -10.26 24.01
C LEU A 538 -6.48 -9.45 25.16
N THR A 539 -7.17 -9.42 26.28
CA THR A 539 -6.72 -8.87 27.56
C THR A 539 -6.90 -9.94 28.64
N VAL A 540 -6.08 -9.90 29.68
CA VAL A 540 -6.17 -10.80 30.83
C VAL A 540 -7.28 -10.30 31.76
N ASN A 541 -8.11 -11.20 32.26
CA ASN A 541 -9.11 -10.87 33.26
C ASN A 541 -8.41 -10.54 34.59
N ALA A 542 -8.81 -9.45 35.24
CA ALA A 542 -8.44 -9.24 36.64
C ALA A 542 -9.01 -10.40 37.50
N PRO A 543 -8.28 -10.88 38.54
CA PRO A 543 -8.88 -11.78 39.51
C PRO A 543 -10.05 -11.09 40.21
N PRO A 544 -11.13 -11.81 40.58
CA PRO A 544 -12.25 -11.21 41.29
C PRO A 544 -11.77 -10.64 42.64
N PRO A 545 -12.30 -9.49 43.09
CA PRO A 545 -11.90 -8.90 44.37
C PRO A 545 -12.21 -9.87 45.52
N PRO A 546 -11.36 -9.88 46.58
CA PRO A 546 -11.55 -10.78 47.71
C PRO A 546 -12.91 -10.52 48.39
N PRO A 547 -13.63 -11.56 48.84
CA PRO A 547 -14.92 -11.39 49.48
C PRO A 547 -14.78 -10.53 50.74
N PRO A 548 -15.63 -9.50 50.94
CA PRO A 548 -15.38 -8.46 51.95
C PRO A 548 -15.33 -9.03 53.36
N LEU A 549 -14.15 -8.93 53.98
CA LEU A 549 -13.91 -9.28 55.36
C LEU A 549 -14.80 -8.41 56.26
N HIS A 550 -15.67 -9.06 57.03
CA HIS A 550 -16.74 -8.50 57.85
C HIS A 550 -17.88 -7.78 57.10
N ARG A 551 -19.00 -8.50 56.90
CA ARG A 551 -20.34 -7.91 56.81
C ARG A 551 -20.72 -7.23 58.14
N SER A 552 -20.21 -6.04 58.38
CA SER A 552 -20.50 -5.20 59.55
C SER A 552 -21.57 -4.16 59.24
N ARG A 553 -22.79 -4.39 59.75
CA ARG A 553 -23.98 -3.52 59.70
C ARG A 553 -24.59 -3.22 58.32
N LYS A 554 -25.93 -3.27 58.26
CA LYS A 554 -26.74 -2.91 57.09
C LYS A 554 -26.66 -1.40 56.84
N ARG A 555 -25.98 -0.96 55.76
CA ARG A 555 -26.30 0.34 55.12
C ARG A 555 -27.68 0.16 54.47
N ILE A 556 -28.62 1.05 54.78
CA ILE A 556 -29.96 1.04 54.15
C ILE A 556 -29.79 1.70 52.78
N VAL A 557 -29.70 0.87 51.73
CA VAL A 557 -29.69 1.35 50.35
C VAL A 557 -31.03 2.02 50.04
N ARG A 558 -30.99 3.25 49.55
CA ARG A 558 -32.13 3.88 48.89
C ARG A 558 -32.06 3.56 47.39
N ALA A 559 -33.19 3.35 46.75
CA ALA A 559 -33.21 3.22 45.29
C ALA A 559 -32.79 4.56 44.67
N GLY A 560 -31.62 4.60 44.03
CA GLY A 560 -31.02 5.82 43.50
C GLY A 560 -29.49 5.84 43.54
N ASP A 561 -28.84 4.99 44.34
CA ASP A 561 -27.37 4.82 44.30
C ASP A 561 -26.98 4.30 42.89
N GLU A 562 -26.21 5.10 42.15
CA GLU A 562 -25.61 4.75 40.84
C GLU A 562 -24.53 3.67 41.04
N ALA A 563 -24.16 2.93 39.99
CA ALA A 563 -23.06 1.98 40.10
C ALA A 563 -21.74 2.76 40.23
N ASP A 564 -20.95 2.48 41.27
CA ASP A 564 -19.77 3.26 41.63
C ASP A 564 -18.72 3.23 40.50
N GLU A 565 -18.54 4.35 39.79
CA GLU A 565 -17.61 4.46 38.63
C GLU A 565 -16.15 4.14 39.03
N ASP A 566 -15.78 4.37 40.29
CA ASP A 566 -14.46 4.06 40.85
C ASP A 566 -14.12 2.55 40.82
N ASP A 567 -15.09 1.66 41.07
CA ASP A 567 -14.88 0.20 41.15
C ASP A 567 -14.57 -0.39 39.75
N ASP A 568 -15.26 0.07 38.70
CA ASP A 568 -15.02 -0.38 37.31
C ASP A 568 -13.64 0.10 36.80
N ASP A 569 -13.18 1.29 37.21
CA ASP A 569 -11.87 1.83 36.83
C ASP A 569 -10.72 1.12 37.59
N GLU A 570 -10.90 0.72 38.86
CA GLU A 570 -9.94 -0.14 39.56
C GLU A 570 -9.83 -1.54 38.91
N ILE A 571 -10.95 -2.15 38.54
CA ILE A 571 -10.96 -3.46 37.85
C ILE A 571 -10.29 -3.36 36.46
N LEU A 572 -10.58 -2.30 35.69
CA LEU A 572 -9.95 -2.03 34.40
C LEU A 572 -8.44 -1.87 34.55
N LYS A 573 -8.00 -1.08 35.54
CA LYS A 573 -6.58 -0.88 35.85
C LYS A 573 -5.89 -2.18 36.25
N ALA A 574 -6.48 -2.99 37.12
CA ALA A 574 -5.91 -4.27 37.54
C ALA A 574 -5.74 -5.25 36.36
N GLY A 575 -6.74 -5.34 35.48
CA GLY A 575 -6.64 -6.13 34.24
C GLY A 575 -5.58 -5.61 33.27
N ASN A 576 -5.45 -4.28 33.15
CA ASN A 576 -4.44 -3.64 32.32
C ASN A 576 -3.01 -3.92 32.82
N ASP A 577 -2.75 -3.75 34.12
CA ASP A 577 -1.42 -3.96 34.70
C ASP A 577 -1.01 -5.45 34.64
N LEU A 578 -1.93 -6.38 34.94
CA LEU A 578 -1.69 -7.83 34.77
C LEU A 578 -1.46 -8.24 33.30
N THR A 579 -2.24 -7.70 32.36
CA THR A 579 -2.03 -7.96 30.91
C THR A 579 -0.66 -7.47 30.45
N LYS A 580 -0.23 -6.32 30.97
CA LYS A 580 1.08 -5.72 30.69
C LYS A 580 2.22 -6.51 31.32
N GLU A 581 2.05 -7.07 32.52
CA GLU A 581 3.01 -7.98 33.15
C GLU A 581 3.17 -9.28 32.33
N VAL A 582 2.07 -9.97 32.00
CA VAL A 582 2.08 -11.17 31.15
C VAL A 582 2.73 -10.89 29.79
N PHE A 583 2.38 -9.77 29.13
CA PHE A 583 3.03 -9.34 27.90
C PHE A 583 4.54 -9.13 28.08
N THR A 584 4.96 -8.43 29.13
CA THR A 584 6.38 -8.13 29.41
C THR A 584 7.19 -9.41 29.65
N ILE A 585 6.61 -10.39 30.35
CA ILE A 585 7.26 -11.68 30.62
C ILE A 585 7.42 -12.51 29.33
N ILE A 586 6.46 -12.46 28.40
CA ILE A 586 6.55 -13.17 27.11
C ILE A 586 7.52 -12.49 26.14
N ASP A 587 7.45 -11.16 25.99
CA ASP A 587 8.37 -10.38 25.15
C ASP A 587 9.83 -10.51 25.64
N GLY A 588 10.04 -10.53 26.97
CA GLY A 588 11.35 -10.75 27.59
C GLY A 588 12.00 -12.10 27.25
N LYS A 589 11.21 -13.15 26.97
CA LYS A 589 11.69 -14.47 26.52
C LYS A 589 12.15 -14.47 25.06
N LYS A 590 11.64 -13.55 24.24
CA LYS A 590 11.95 -13.39 22.79
C LYS A 590 11.70 -14.60 21.90
N GLU A 591 11.00 -15.62 22.38
CA GLU A 591 10.65 -16.80 21.59
C GLU A 591 9.58 -16.49 20.52
N PHE A 592 8.65 -15.63 20.88
CA PHE A 592 7.65 -15.03 20.00
C PHE A 592 7.93 -13.54 19.87
N PHE A 593 7.52 -12.93 18.75
CA PHE A 593 7.37 -11.48 18.69
C PHE A 593 5.88 -11.14 18.59
N LEU A 594 5.37 -10.52 19.66
CA LEU A 594 4.00 -10.03 19.80
C LEU A 594 3.98 -8.50 19.83
N THR A 595 2.78 -7.91 19.83
CA THR A 595 2.60 -6.46 20.03
C THR A 595 1.43 -6.20 20.94
N SER A 596 1.54 -5.21 21.82
CA SER A 596 0.42 -4.70 22.60
C SER A 596 -0.33 -3.58 21.88
N THR A 597 -1.49 -3.19 22.40
CA THR A 597 -2.21 -1.97 22.04
C THR A 597 -3.01 -1.45 23.23
N LEU A 598 -3.47 -0.21 23.15
CA LEU A 598 -4.34 0.44 24.13
C LEU A 598 -5.58 0.94 23.38
N VAL A 599 -6.76 0.41 23.70
CA VAL A 599 -7.99 0.66 22.93
C VAL A 599 -9.18 0.82 23.87
N GLY A 600 -9.82 2.01 23.85
CA GLY A 600 -10.87 2.36 24.81
C GLY A 600 -10.48 2.15 26.27
N GLY A 601 -9.25 2.51 26.64
CA GLY A 601 -8.70 2.30 27.99
C GLY A 601 -8.15 0.89 28.26
N VAL A 602 -8.48 -0.12 27.44
CA VAL A 602 -8.02 -1.52 27.63
C VAL A 602 -6.64 -1.73 27.02
N TYR A 603 -5.67 -2.13 27.84
CA TYR A 603 -4.37 -2.65 27.39
C TYR A 603 -4.54 -4.12 26.98
N ALA A 604 -4.07 -4.45 25.77
CA ALA A 604 -4.36 -5.74 25.14
C ALA A 604 -3.19 -6.27 24.32
N ILE A 605 -3.06 -7.59 24.26
CA ILE A 605 -2.09 -8.32 23.43
C ILE A 605 -2.73 -8.61 22.07
N ARG A 606 -1.98 -8.35 20.99
CA ARG A 606 -2.36 -8.64 19.60
C ARG A 606 -1.60 -9.87 19.11
N VAL A 607 -2.33 -10.87 18.62
CA VAL A 607 -1.77 -12.08 18.00
C VAL A 607 -2.25 -12.14 16.55
N VAL A 608 -1.30 -12.13 15.62
CA VAL A 608 -1.54 -12.11 14.17
C VAL A 608 -1.13 -13.43 13.53
N SER A 609 -2.09 -14.15 12.93
CA SER A 609 -1.90 -15.46 12.30
C SER A 609 -1.60 -15.38 10.78
N SER A 610 -1.26 -14.20 10.26
CA SER A 610 -1.05 -13.94 8.82
C SER A 610 0.40 -14.14 8.31
N ASN A 611 1.25 -14.78 9.11
CA ASN A 611 2.63 -15.07 8.72
C ASN A 611 2.67 -16.09 7.57
N PRO A 612 3.47 -15.91 6.49
CA PRO A 612 3.55 -16.90 5.41
C PRO A 612 3.91 -18.33 5.84
N LEU A 613 4.56 -18.51 7.01
CA LEU A 613 4.86 -19.81 7.63
C LEU A 613 3.95 -20.14 8.83
N ALA A 614 2.76 -19.54 8.93
CA ALA A 614 1.81 -19.83 9.99
C ALA A 614 1.28 -21.28 9.89
N GLU A 615 1.46 -22.03 10.96
CA GLU A 615 0.96 -23.40 11.15
C GLU A 615 0.28 -23.49 12.52
N GLU A 616 -0.65 -24.44 12.66
CA GLU A 616 -1.39 -24.67 13.91
C GLU A 616 -0.45 -24.84 15.12
N LYS A 617 0.68 -25.54 14.96
CA LYS A 617 1.66 -25.78 16.03
C LYS A 617 2.20 -24.47 16.64
N TYR A 618 2.60 -23.49 15.82
CA TYR A 618 3.14 -22.23 16.34
C TYR A 618 2.05 -21.37 17.01
N VAL A 619 0.83 -21.40 16.43
CA VAL A 619 -0.36 -20.74 16.99
C VAL A 619 -0.80 -21.40 18.31
N ARG A 620 -0.53 -22.70 18.46
CA ARG A 620 -0.74 -23.48 19.68
C ARG A 620 0.30 -23.17 20.75
N GLU A 621 1.58 -23.15 20.37
CA GLU A 621 2.68 -22.83 21.28
C GLU A 621 2.51 -21.43 21.90
N VAL A 622 2.12 -20.41 21.12
CA VAL A 622 1.85 -19.06 21.67
C VAL A 622 0.61 -19.03 22.56
N PHE A 623 -0.42 -19.84 22.28
CA PHE A 623 -1.60 -19.95 23.13
C PHE A 623 -1.27 -20.61 24.48
N ASP A 624 -0.58 -21.75 24.45
CA ASP A 624 -0.18 -22.45 25.67
C ASP A 624 0.80 -21.60 26.51
N GLU A 625 1.68 -20.82 25.88
CA GLU A 625 2.59 -19.89 26.57
C GLU A 625 1.87 -18.68 27.17
N LEU A 626 0.83 -18.15 26.51
CA LEU A 626 -0.07 -17.12 27.05
C LEU A 626 -0.82 -17.67 28.26
N VAL A 627 -1.42 -18.87 28.17
CA VAL A 627 -2.12 -19.54 29.28
C VAL A 627 -1.17 -19.73 30.45
N ARG A 628 -0.04 -20.40 30.24
CA ARG A 628 0.94 -20.74 31.28
C ARG A 628 1.46 -19.49 32.00
N THR A 629 1.89 -18.47 31.24
CA THR A 629 2.38 -17.22 31.84
C THR A 629 1.28 -16.50 32.61
N THR A 630 0.02 -16.58 32.17
CA THR A 630 -1.11 -15.99 32.89
C THR A 630 -1.38 -16.73 34.21
N GLU A 631 -1.47 -18.06 34.18
CA GLU A 631 -1.71 -18.87 35.37
C GLU A 631 -0.61 -18.72 36.44
N GLU A 632 0.65 -18.69 36.00
CA GLU A 632 1.82 -18.46 36.87
C GLU A 632 1.76 -17.12 37.63
N ASN A 633 1.24 -16.05 37.01
CA ASN A 633 1.22 -14.71 37.61
C ASN A 633 -0.12 -14.38 38.32
N CYS A 634 -1.26 -14.89 37.83
CA CYS A 634 -2.53 -14.85 38.56
C CYS A 634 -2.42 -15.50 39.95
N GLY A 635 -1.67 -16.61 40.05
CA GLY A 635 -1.39 -17.28 41.33
C GLY A 635 -0.54 -16.45 42.30
N ILE A 636 0.31 -15.55 41.79
CA ILE A 636 1.12 -14.64 42.61
C ILE A 636 0.23 -13.53 43.19
N ILE A 637 -0.60 -12.88 42.37
CA ILE A 637 -1.50 -11.81 42.83
C ILE A 637 -2.49 -12.32 43.87
N ALA A 638 -3.04 -13.54 43.71
CA ALA A 638 -3.91 -14.17 44.70
C ALA A 638 -3.22 -14.46 46.04
N CYS A 639 -1.89 -14.68 46.05
CA CYS A 639 -1.11 -14.94 47.26
C CYS A 639 -0.45 -13.70 47.88
N MET A 640 -0.33 -12.58 47.15
CA MET A 640 0.33 -11.38 47.67
C MET A 640 -0.32 -10.80 48.95
N PRO A 641 -1.67 -10.73 49.09
CA PRO A 641 -2.29 -10.27 50.33
C PRO A 641 -1.90 -11.14 51.54
N SER A 642 -1.97 -12.46 51.42
CA SER A 642 -1.66 -13.38 52.51
C SER A 642 -0.16 -13.46 52.82
N LEU A 643 0.72 -13.29 51.83
CA LEU A 643 2.16 -13.15 52.04
C LEU A 643 2.51 -11.83 52.73
N LEU A 644 1.88 -10.71 52.35
CA LEU A 644 2.13 -9.43 53.00
C LEU A 644 1.56 -9.39 54.42
N GLU A 645 0.34 -9.89 54.63
CA GLU A 645 -0.26 -10.02 55.97
C GLU A 645 0.55 -10.96 56.87
N SER A 646 1.01 -12.11 56.38
CA SER A 646 1.82 -13.03 57.18
C SER A 646 3.23 -12.49 57.47
N LEU A 647 3.86 -11.76 56.54
CA LEU A 647 5.11 -11.04 56.79
C LEU A 647 4.93 -9.90 57.80
N ILE A 648 3.88 -9.08 57.68
CA ILE A 648 3.57 -8.02 58.65
C ILE A 648 3.25 -8.62 60.02
N THR A 649 2.46 -9.70 60.07
CA THR A 649 2.11 -10.41 61.32
C THR A 649 3.35 -11.00 61.99
N ALA A 650 4.24 -11.63 61.22
CA ALA A 650 5.52 -12.13 61.73
C ALA A 650 6.43 -11.00 62.22
N TRP A 651 6.45 -9.86 61.54
CA TRP A 651 7.24 -8.69 61.93
C TRP A 651 6.70 -8.05 63.23
N CYS A 652 5.37 -7.91 63.37
CA CYS A 652 4.72 -7.47 64.59
C CYS A 652 4.97 -8.42 65.78
N HIS A 653 4.93 -9.75 65.56
CA HIS A 653 5.27 -10.73 66.59
C HIS A 653 6.76 -10.75 66.97
N ALA A 654 7.66 -10.32 66.08
CA ALA A 654 9.10 -10.27 66.35
C ALA A 654 9.55 -9.03 67.15
N ILE A 655 8.69 -8.00 67.29
CA ILE A 655 9.07 -6.67 67.80
C ILE A 655 8.57 -6.38 69.23
N LEU A 656 7.75 -7.27 69.84
CA LEU A 656 7.20 -7.07 71.18
C LEU A 656 7.46 -8.23 72.16
N PRO A 657 8.54 -8.12 72.94
CA PRO A 657 8.57 -8.42 74.37
C PRO A 657 8.75 -7.13 75.20
N PHE A 658 8.45 -7.20 76.50
CA PHE A 658 8.36 -6.08 77.47
C PHE A 658 7.15 -5.14 77.21
N ASP A 659 6.36 -4.73 78.21
CA ASP A 659 6.47 -4.93 79.66
C ASP A 659 5.08 -5.00 80.34
N LEU A 660 4.97 -5.82 81.40
CA LEU A 660 4.43 -5.41 82.71
C LEU A 660 4.44 -6.57 83.72
N VAL A 661 5.13 -6.36 84.86
CA VAL A 661 4.82 -7.01 86.15
C VAL A 661 4.71 -5.90 87.18
N ILE A 662 3.61 -5.90 87.96
CA ILE A 662 3.35 -4.88 88.99
C ILE A 662 3.51 -5.51 90.38
N SER A 663 4.63 -5.19 91.04
CA SER A 663 4.78 -5.16 92.51
C SER A 663 6.08 -4.46 92.90
#